data_AF-B9G1U7-F1
#
_entry.id   AF-B9G1U7-F1
#
_cell.length_a   1.000
_cell.length_b   1.000
_cell.length_c   1.000
_cell.angle_alpha   90.00
_cell.angle_beta   90.00
_cell.angle_gamma   90.00
#
_symmetry.space_group_name_H-M   'P 1'
#
loop_
_entity.id
_entity.type
_entity.pdbx_description
1 polymer ?
#
loop_
_entity_poly.entity_id
_entity_poly.type
_entity_poly.pdbx_seq_one_letter_code
_entity_poly.pdbx_strand_id
1 'polypeptide(L)'
;MGRYLCLCRFTAKPISKAQRWASFSRPKPSVEQRGEGHTAHVHTQAAHWISRWAARGGRPRLLRPSTASRFFVDEVTEEVPLDPLFNRTGNVWHVFIEGELHNMLYGYRFDGMFAPHCGQYFDVSNVVVDPYAKAVISRGEYGVPGPGGDCWPQMAGMIPLPYSTELGVNCVELMPCHEFNELEYFSCSSKMNFWGYSTINFFSPMIRYSSGGIRNCGRDAINEFKTFVREAHKRGIEVIMDVVFNHTAEGNEKGPILSFRGIDNSTYYMLAPKGEFYNYSGCGNTFNCNHPVVREFIVDCLRYWVTEMHVDGFRFDLASIMTRGCSLWDPVNVYGSPVEGDMTTTGTPLATPPLIDMISNDPILGDVKLIAEAWDAGGLYQVGQFPHWKIWSEWNGKYRDIVRQFIKGTDGFAGGFAECLCGSPHLYQAGGRKPWHSINFVCAHDGFTLADLVTYNKKYNSSNGEDNRDGENHNLSWNCGEEGEFAGLSVKRLRKRQMRNFFVSLMVSQGVPMFYMGDEYGHTKGGNNNTYCHDHYVNYFRWDKKEESSDLQRFCSLMTKFRKQCESLGLADFPTAQRLHWHGHQPGKPDWSETSRFVAFSTKDETKGEIYVAFNASHLPAVVGLPERPGYRWEPLVDTGKPAPYDFLTDDLPDRAHAVHLFSHFLNSNLYPMLSYSSIILELQPDD
;
A
#
# COMPACT_ATOMS: atom_id res chain seq x y z
N MET A 1 40.18 36.43 3.69
CA MET A 1 39.88 36.55 5.14
C MET A 1 38.38 36.43 5.35
N GLY A 2 37.90 35.25 5.78
CA GLY A 2 36.54 35.00 6.30
C GLY A 2 35.33 35.23 5.36
N ARG A 3 34.29 34.38 5.50
CA ARG A 3 32.91 34.79 5.82
C ARG A 3 31.98 33.57 5.96
N TYR A 4 31.55 33.34 7.19
CA TYR A 4 30.29 32.72 7.62
C TYR A 4 29.80 31.39 7.01
N LEU A 5 30.01 30.32 7.79
CA LEU A 5 29.19 29.11 7.79
C LEU A 5 27.72 29.46 8.15
N CYS A 6 26.76 29.15 7.28
CA CYS A 6 25.34 29.37 7.57
C CYS A 6 24.71 28.14 8.25
N LEU A 7 24.49 28.21 9.56
CA LEU A 7 23.85 27.16 10.36
C LEU A 7 22.32 27.35 10.41
N CYS A 8 21.60 26.83 9.41
CA CYS A 8 20.15 26.66 9.50
C CYS A 8 19.80 25.58 10.54
N ARG A 9 19.53 26.02 11.76
CA ARG A 9 19.20 25.18 12.92
C ARG A 9 17.71 25.29 13.26
N PHE A 10 16.88 24.43 12.70
CA PHE A 10 15.48 24.28 13.11
C PHE A 10 15.37 23.54 14.46
N THR A 11 15.71 24.24 15.54
CA THR A 11 15.34 23.82 16.90
C THR A 11 14.20 24.68 17.40
N ALA A 12 12.99 24.11 17.46
CA ALA A 12 11.88 24.71 18.19
C ALA A 12 12.29 24.92 19.66
N LYS A 13 12.02 26.11 20.22
CA LYS A 13 12.21 26.42 21.64
C LYS A 13 11.08 27.31 22.17
N PRO A 14 10.80 27.26 23.49
CA PRO A 14 9.45 27.46 23.99
C PRO A 14 8.99 28.92 24.07
N ILE A 15 7.68 29.10 23.97
CA ILE A 15 7.00 30.38 24.14
C ILE A 15 7.15 30.86 25.60
N SER A 16 7.72 32.05 25.78
CA SER A 16 7.50 32.86 26.98
C SER A 16 7.26 34.32 26.60
N LYS A 17 6.37 34.97 27.32
CA LYS A 17 5.72 36.26 26.98
C LYS A 17 6.74 37.41 26.85
N ALA A 18 6.64 38.25 25.81
CA ALA A 18 5.87 39.51 25.89
C ALA A 18 6.27 40.62 24.85
N GLN A 19 5.29 41.49 24.58
CA GLN A 19 5.37 42.89 24.13
C GLN A 19 5.73 43.30 22.67
N ARG A 20 4.66 43.81 22.02
CA ARG A 20 4.55 45.06 21.23
C ARG A 20 4.89 45.05 19.73
N TRP A 21 3.88 45.48 18.97
CA TRP A 21 3.96 45.85 17.56
C TRP A 21 4.68 47.19 17.34
N ALA A 22 5.29 47.34 16.16
CA ALA A 22 5.28 48.59 15.41
C ALA A 22 5.29 48.28 13.90
N SER A 23 4.51 49.02 13.13
CA SER A 23 4.51 48.99 11.65
C SER A 23 5.73 49.71 11.08
N PHE A 24 6.07 49.47 9.81
CA PHE A 24 6.10 50.52 8.77
C PHE A 24 6.18 49.91 7.34
N SER A 25 6.10 50.76 6.31
CA SER A 25 5.62 50.42 4.96
C SER A 25 6.69 50.32 3.87
N ARG A 26 6.32 49.67 2.75
CA ARG A 26 7.10 49.59 1.49
C ARG A 26 7.10 50.94 0.73
N PRO A 27 8.20 51.27 0.03
CA PRO A 27 8.19 52.08 -1.20
C PRO A 27 8.22 51.19 -2.47
N LYS A 28 7.86 51.78 -3.62
CA LYS A 28 8.10 51.22 -4.98
C LYS A 28 9.33 51.90 -5.63
N PRO A 29 9.96 51.28 -6.65
CA PRO A 29 11.14 51.84 -7.30
C PRO A 29 10.80 52.95 -8.33
N SER A 30 11.76 53.83 -8.58
CA SER A 30 11.81 54.77 -9.71
C SER A 30 12.81 54.30 -10.77
N VAL A 31 12.59 54.65 -12.04
CA VAL A 31 13.42 54.27 -13.19
C VAL A 31 14.14 55.50 -13.74
N GLU A 32 15.43 55.36 -14.04
CA GLU A 32 16.14 56.29 -14.93
C GLU A 32 17.22 55.53 -15.72
N GLN A 33 17.55 56.02 -16.92
CA GLN A 33 18.46 55.36 -17.87
C GLN A 33 19.64 56.26 -18.24
N ARG A 34 20.86 55.69 -18.31
CA ARG A 34 21.81 55.73 -19.45
C ARG A 34 23.24 55.38 -18.99
N GLY A 35 24.00 54.72 -19.87
CA GLY A 35 25.41 54.38 -19.67
C GLY A 35 25.80 53.13 -20.46
N GLU A 36 26.79 53.25 -21.34
CA GLU A 36 27.28 52.17 -22.22
C GLU A 36 28.56 51.54 -21.64
N GLY A 37 28.87 50.29 -22.02
CA GLY A 37 30.19 49.69 -21.76
C GLY A 37 30.15 48.18 -21.50
N HIS A 38 30.94 47.41 -22.26
CA HIS A 38 30.97 45.95 -22.16
C HIS A 38 31.49 45.42 -20.80
N THR A 39 30.86 44.37 -20.31
CA THR A 39 31.56 43.13 -19.90
C THR A 39 30.60 41.95 -20.00
N ALA A 40 31.12 40.75 -20.28
CA ALA A 40 30.27 39.57 -20.44
C ALA A 40 29.84 39.02 -19.07
N HIS A 41 28.53 38.99 -18.81
CA HIS A 41 27.99 38.21 -17.69
C HIS A 41 28.06 36.72 -18.02
N VAL A 42 29.17 36.08 -17.64
CA VAL A 42 29.21 34.65 -17.43
C VAL A 42 28.28 34.35 -16.26
N HIS A 43 27.10 33.78 -16.54
CA HIS A 43 26.21 33.24 -15.51
C HIS A 43 26.77 31.90 -15.01
N THR A 44 27.81 31.95 -14.17
CA THR A 44 28.19 30.82 -13.32
C THR A 44 27.06 30.55 -12.32
N GLN A 45 26.11 29.71 -12.70
CA GLN A 45 25.19 29.09 -11.75
C GLN A 45 25.99 28.07 -10.94
N ALA A 46 26.63 28.54 -9.86
CA ALA A 46 27.33 27.68 -8.93
C ALA A 46 26.32 26.69 -8.32
N ALA A 47 26.39 25.42 -8.75
CA ALA A 47 25.61 24.38 -8.13
C ALA A 47 26.23 24.07 -6.76
N HIS A 48 25.40 24.09 -5.73
CA HIS A 48 25.81 23.85 -4.35
C HIS A 48 25.28 22.50 -3.91
N TRP A 49 26.19 21.56 -3.61
CA TRP A 49 25.85 20.22 -3.18
C TRP A 49 26.37 19.95 -1.77
N ILE A 50 25.50 19.34 -0.96
CA ILE A 50 25.78 18.85 0.40
C ILE A 50 25.08 17.49 0.50
N SER A 51 25.82 16.43 0.82
CA SER A 51 25.22 15.24 1.42
C SER A 51 25.71 15.05 2.87
N ARG A 52 24.93 14.27 3.62
CA ARG A 52 25.07 13.97 5.04
C ARG A 52 24.58 12.55 5.30
N TRP A 53 25.46 11.68 5.78
CA TRP A 53 25.11 10.30 6.14
C TRP A 53 25.82 9.90 7.43
N ALA A 54 25.13 9.11 8.26
CA ALA A 54 25.67 8.60 9.50
C ALA A 54 26.38 7.25 9.29
N ALA A 55 27.65 7.16 9.68
CA ALA A 55 28.40 5.91 9.76
C ALA A 55 29.30 5.92 11.01
N ARG A 56 29.22 4.88 11.83
CA ARG A 56 30.05 4.73 13.04
C ARG A 56 31.51 4.48 12.62
N GLY A 57 31.70 3.51 11.73
CA GLY A 57 33.00 3.10 11.16
C GLY A 57 33.29 3.68 9.76
N GLY A 58 34.40 3.22 9.20
CA GLY A 58 34.82 3.49 7.82
C GLY A 58 35.44 4.87 7.56
N ARG A 59 36.23 4.99 6.48
CA ARG A 59 36.65 6.25 5.85
C ARG A 59 35.98 6.36 4.47
N PRO A 60 34.98 7.25 4.30
CA PRO A 60 34.33 7.44 3.01
C PRO A 60 35.18 8.24 2.03
N ARG A 61 35.05 7.89 0.75
CA ARG A 61 35.46 8.69 -0.39
C ARG A 61 34.24 8.95 -1.26
N LEU A 62 34.03 10.20 -1.68
CA LEU A 62 32.97 10.56 -2.62
C LEU A 62 33.48 10.30 -4.04
N LEU A 63 32.72 9.56 -4.84
CA LEU A 63 32.97 9.36 -6.25
C LEU A 63 32.15 10.31 -7.10
N ARG A 64 32.70 10.66 -8.27
CA ARG A 64 31.99 11.33 -9.37
C ARG A 64 32.24 10.57 -10.67
N PRO A 65 31.28 9.75 -11.13
CA PRO A 65 31.21 9.35 -12.52
C PRO A 65 30.73 10.51 -13.40
N SER A 66 31.29 10.61 -14.61
CA SER A 66 30.82 11.58 -15.61
C SER A 66 29.46 11.19 -16.20
N THR A 67 28.98 11.98 -17.16
CA THR A 67 27.68 11.84 -17.85
C THR A 67 27.23 10.38 -18.06
N ALA A 68 25.93 10.11 -17.86
CA ALA A 68 25.31 8.78 -17.79
C ALA A 68 25.76 7.72 -18.82
N SER A 69 26.23 8.11 -20.01
CA SER A 69 26.85 7.20 -20.98
C SER A 69 28.12 6.49 -20.51
N ARG A 70 28.86 7.02 -19.51
CA ARG A 70 30.08 6.40 -18.96
C ARG A 70 29.86 5.56 -17.70
N PHE A 71 28.70 5.67 -17.06
CA PHE A 71 28.38 4.88 -15.86
C PHE A 71 28.39 3.36 -16.17
N PHE A 72 28.02 2.99 -17.41
CA PHE A 72 28.07 1.62 -17.96
C PHE A 72 29.49 1.03 -18.13
N VAL A 73 30.54 1.70 -17.68
CA VAL A 73 31.94 1.24 -17.75
C VAL A 73 32.64 1.30 -16.37
N ASP A 74 31.88 1.60 -15.30
CA ASP A 74 32.37 1.84 -13.93
C ASP A 74 33.55 2.86 -13.84
N GLU A 75 33.63 3.77 -14.82
CA GLU A 75 34.72 4.75 -14.94
C GLU A 75 34.51 5.91 -13.94
N VAL A 76 35.06 5.74 -12.74
CA VAL A 76 35.21 6.82 -11.75
C VAL A 76 36.07 7.94 -12.35
N THR A 77 35.47 9.10 -12.62
CA THR A 77 36.20 10.23 -13.23
C THR A 77 36.84 11.17 -12.21
N GLU A 78 36.30 11.28 -10.99
CA GLU A 78 36.99 11.90 -9.85
C GLU A 78 36.66 11.13 -8.55
N GLU A 79 37.60 11.12 -7.61
CA GLU A 79 37.41 10.64 -6.24
C GLU A 79 37.91 11.70 -5.23
N VAL A 80 37.07 12.04 -4.25
CA VAL A 80 37.37 13.02 -3.20
C VAL A 80 37.43 12.29 -1.84
N PRO A 81 38.63 12.08 -1.26
CA PRO A 81 38.75 11.49 0.07
C PRO A 81 38.30 12.48 1.15
N LEU A 82 37.55 12.00 2.15
CA LEU A 82 37.01 12.87 3.20
C LEU A 82 37.87 12.84 4.47
N ASP A 83 38.27 14.03 4.93
CA ASP A 83 39.10 14.18 6.14
C ASP A 83 38.26 13.94 7.41
N PRO A 84 38.65 13.02 8.31
CA PRO A 84 37.89 12.71 9.52
C PRO A 84 37.82 13.84 10.55
N LEU A 85 38.64 14.88 10.44
CA LEU A 85 38.67 16.04 11.34
C LEU A 85 37.85 17.22 10.83
N PHE A 86 37.70 17.36 9.51
CA PHE A 86 36.99 18.49 8.88
C PHE A 86 35.66 18.10 8.21
N ASN A 87 35.58 16.91 7.62
CA ASN A 87 34.43 16.44 6.83
C ASN A 87 33.54 15.46 7.63
N ARG A 88 33.59 15.49 8.96
CA ARG A 88 32.79 14.67 9.89
C ARG A 88 32.33 15.50 11.09
N THR A 89 31.09 15.30 11.55
CA THR A 89 30.57 15.85 12.79
C THR A 89 29.80 14.77 13.54
N GLY A 90 30.31 14.34 14.69
CA GLY A 90 29.82 13.13 15.36
C GLY A 90 30.04 11.91 14.45
N ASN A 91 28.95 11.25 14.05
CA ASN A 91 28.98 10.17 13.07
C ASN A 91 28.56 10.61 11.66
N VAL A 92 28.20 11.89 11.46
CA VAL A 92 27.72 12.41 10.17
C VAL A 92 28.90 12.90 9.34
N TRP A 93 29.25 12.12 8.31
CA TRP A 93 30.17 12.55 7.25
C TRP A 93 29.45 13.54 6.33
N HIS A 94 30.19 14.53 5.84
CA HIS A 94 29.66 15.59 4.98
C HIS A 94 30.76 16.29 4.19
N VAL A 95 30.43 16.74 2.98
CA VAL A 95 31.32 17.58 2.16
C VAL A 95 30.49 18.61 1.40
N PHE A 96 31.07 19.78 1.17
CA PHE A 96 30.53 20.80 0.27
C PHE A 96 31.43 20.88 -0.95
N ILE A 97 30.84 20.91 -2.15
CA ILE A 97 31.60 21.10 -3.38
C ILE A 97 30.89 22.11 -4.29
N GLU A 98 31.68 22.97 -4.90
CA GLU A 98 31.27 24.09 -5.76
C GLU A 98 31.69 23.79 -7.21
N GLY A 99 30.83 24.14 -8.17
CA GLY A 99 31.09 23.97 -9.60
C GLY A 99 29.82 23.79 -10.43
N GLU A 100 29.96 23.50 -11.71
CA GLU A 100 28.83 23.15 -12.60
C GLU A 100 28.53 21.66 -12.50
N LEU A 101 27.81 21.25 -11.45
CA LEU A 101 27.51 19.84 -11.14
C LEU A 101 26.34 19.26 -11.96
N HIS A 102 26.06 19.84 -13.13
CA HIS A 102 24.94 19.44 -13.98
C HIS A 102 25.25 18.10 -14.67
N ASN A 103 24.36 17.13 -14.51
CA ASN A 103 24.49 15.76 -15.05
C ASN A 103 25.67 14.94 -14.50
N MET A 104 26.25 15.34 -13.36
CA MET A 104 27.16 14.48 -12.59
C MET A 104 26.36 13.49 -11.75
N LEU A 105 26.88 12.27 -11.62
CA LEU A 105 26.38 11.26 -10.69
C LEU A 105 27.34 11.13 -9.50
N TYR A 106 26.94 10.44 -8.45
CA TYR A 106 27.77 10.24 -7.26
C TYR A 106 27.45 8.94 -6.52
N GLY A 107 28.39 8.52 -5.69
CA GLY A 107 28.29 7.38 -4.77
C GLY A 107 29.47 7.40 -3.80
N TYR A 108 29.54 6.42 -2.91
CA TYR A 108 30.61 6.36 -1.90
C TYR A 108 31.39 5.04 -1.95
N ARG A 109 32.68 5.10 -1.59
CA ARG A 109 33.47 3.93 -1.17
C ARG A 109 33.78 4.06 0.32
N PHE A 110 33.64 2.99 1.10
CA PHE A 110 33.99 2.99 2.53
C PHE A 110 35.17 2.05 2.79
N ASP A 111 36.33 2.61 3.13
CA ASP A 111 37.52 1.88 3.60
C ASP A 111 37.35 1.51 5.09
N GLY A 112 37.38 0.22 5.42
CA GLY A 112 37.12 -0.28 6.77
C GLY A 112 37.34 -1.79 6.92
N MET A 113 36.85 -2.38 8.02
CA MET A 113 37.02 -3.80 8.30
C MET A 113 35.92 -4.65 7.62
N PHE A 114 36.32 -5.53 6.71
CA PHE A 114 35.48 -6.61 6.20
C PHE A 114 35.57 -7.83 7.12
N ALA A 115 34.57 -8.02 7.99
CA ALA A 115 34.46 -9.14 8.90
C ALA A 115 32.99 -9.57 9.09
N PRO A 116 32.41 -10.32 8.12
CA PRO A 116 31.02 -10.77 8.17
C PRO A 116 30.64 -11.52 9.47
N HIS A 117 31.58 -12.29 10.03
CA HIS A 117 31.44 -13.05 11.28
C HIS A 117 31.34 -12.21 12.57
N CYS A 118 31.39 -10.88 12.46
CA CYS A 118 31.02 -9.95 13.52
C CYS A 118 30.13 -8.80 12.98
N GLY A 119 29.43 -9.03 11.85
CA GLY A 119 28.46 -8.11 11.27
C GLY A 119 29.05 -6.90 10.52
N GLN A 120 30.35 -6.91 10.18
CA GLN A 120 31.04 -5.79 9.54
C GLN A 120 31.31 -6.08 8.05
N TYR A 121 30.84 -5.20 7.15
CA TYR A 121 30.84 -5.40 5.70
C TYR A 121 31.45 -4.22 4.93
N PHE A 122 32.40 -3.50 5.53
CA PHE A 122 33.12 -2.43 4.84
C PHE A 122 34.04 -3.01 3.76
N ASP A 123 33.72 -2.73 2.50
CA ASP A 123 34.51 -3.17 1.34
C ASP A 123 34.68 -1.98 0.38
N VAL A 124 35.93 -1.51 0.28
CA VAL A 124 36.31 -0.36 -0.56
C VAL A 124 36.20 -0.65 -2.06
N SER A 125 36.11 -1.92 -2.48
CA SER A 125 35.93 -2.31 -3.88
C SER A 125 34.52 -2.04 -4.40
N ASN A 126 33.51 -1.93 -3.52
CA ASN A 126 32.14 -1.59 -3.89
C ASN A 126 31.90 -0.08 -3.90
N VAL A 127 31.00 0.36 -4.78
CA VAL A 127 30.39 1.69 -4.75
C VAL A 127 29.00 1.57 -4.16
N VAL A 128 28.72 2.28 -3.07
CA VAL A 128 27.40 2.26 -2.42
C VAL A 128 26.59 3.52 -2.70
N VAL A 129 25.29 3.33 -2.89
CA VAL A 129 24.28 4.34 -3.17
C VAL A 129 23.95 5.12 -1.89
N ASP A 130 23.79 6.44 -2.00
CA ASP A 130 23.34 7.30 -0.91
C ASP A 130 21.91 6.94 -0.48
N PRO A 131 21.65 6.59 0.80
CA PRO A 131 20.31 6.29 1.28
C PRO A 131 19.29 7.41 1.01
N TYR A 132 19.73 8.68 0.98
CA TYR A 132 18.88 9.85 0.74
C TYR A 132 18.83 10.29 -0.73
N ALA A 133 19.38 9.51 -1.68
CA ALA A 133 19.31 9.78 -3.12
C ALA A 133 17.86 10.01 -3.59
N LYS A 134 17.65 11.09 -4.37
CA LYS A 134 16.31 11.47 -4.89
C LYS A 134 15.98 10.88 -6.26
N ALA A 135 17.01 10.41 -6.95
CA ALA A 135 16.92 9.51 -8.09
C ALA A 135 18.16 8.59 -8.03
N VAL A 136 17.95 7.30 -8.27
CA VAL A 136 19.03 6.32 -8.48
C VAL A 136 19.19 6.09 -9.98
N ILE A 137 20.43 5.98 -10.45
CA ILE A 137 20.73 5.58 -11.83
C ILE A 137 21.49 4.27 -11.80
N SER A 138 20.96 3.31 -12.53
CA SER A 138 21.58 2.04 -12.88
C SER A 138 20.99 1.60 -14.21
N ARG A 139 19.67 1.38 -14.22
CA ARG A 139 18.90 0.92 -15.36
C ARG A 139 18.11 2.06 -16.01
N GLY A 140 18.27 2.25 -17.32
CA GLY A 140 17.41 3.16 -18.07
C GLY A 140 15.96 2.71 -18.17
N GLU A 141 15.74 1.39 -18.20
CA GLU A 141 14.63 0.81 -18.96
C GLU A 141 14.35 -0.63 -18.42
N TYR A 142 13.10 -1.07 -18.24
CA TYR A 142 12.74 -2.26 -17.43
C TYR A 142 13.05 -3.66 -18.02
N GLY A 143 13.47 -4.66 -17.24
CA GLY A 143 13.29 -6.09 -17.55
C GLY A 143 14.27 -6.81 -18.51
N VAL A 144 15.25 -6.13 -19.14
CA VAL A 144 16.19 -6.76 -20.11
C VAL A 144 17.64 -6.74 -19.60
N PRO A 145 18.49 -7.74 -19.94
CA PRO A 145 19.95 -7.72 -19.79
C PRO A 145 20.73 -6.70 -20.64
N GLY A 146 22.04 -6.58 -20.38
CA GLY A 146 22.88 -5.43 -20.70
C GLY A 146 24.37 -5.67 -20.92
N PRO A 147 25.19 -4.61 -20.90
CA PRO A 147 26.61 -4.67 -21.26
C PRO A 147 27.38 -5.71 -20.44
N GLY A 148 27.83 -6.78 -21.09
CA GLY A 148 28.57 -7.88 -20.45
C GLY A 148 27.72 -9.11 -20.03
N GLY A 149 26.40 -9.11 -20.28
CA GLY A 149 25.49 -10.13 -19.73
C GLY A 149 24.95 -9.77 -18.34
N ASP A 150 25.33 -8.59 -17.85
CA ASP A 150 24.74 -7.87 -16.73
C ASP A 150 23.25 -7.53 -17.01
N CYS A 151 22.50 -6.95 -16.07
CA CYS A 151 21.02 -7.00 -16.12
C CYS A 151 20.27 -5.71 -16.63
N TRP A 152 20.58 -5.10 -17.79
CA TRP A 152 20.02 -3.76 -18.20
C TRP A 152 19.88 -3.51 -19.76
N PRO A 153 18.77 -3.05 -20.48
CA PRO A 153 17.39 -2.64 -20.07
C PRO A 153 16.17 -2.68 -21.14
N GLN A 154 14.87 -2.46 -20.77
CA GLN A 154 13.65 -1.87 -21.52
C GLN A 154 12.30 -2.68 -21.64
N MET A 155 11.07 -2.23 -21.25
CA MET A 155 10.32 -0.92 -21.25
C MET A 155 9.18 -0.87 -20.17
N ALA A 156 8.59 0.29 -19.86
CA ALA A 156 7.35 0.44 -19.06
C ALA A 156 6.30 1.39 -19.71
N GLY A 157 5.03 1.33 -19.27
CA GLY A 157 3.87 1.90 -19.98
C GLY A 157 3.14 3.07 -19.29
N MET A 158 2.48 3.91 -20.12
CA MET A 158 1.65 5.04 -19.70
C MET A 158 0.36 4.59 -18.98
N ILE A 159 0.04 5.17 -17.82
CA ILE A 159 -1.24 4.98 -17.11
C ILE A 159 -2.35 5.80 -17.81
N PRO A 160 -3.41 5.17 -18.35
CA PRO A 160 -4.47 5.90 -19.07
C PRO A 160 -5.54 6.48 -18.12
N LEU A 161 -5.42 7.77 -17.79
CA LEU A 161 -6.43 8.51 -17.01
C LEU A 161 -7.50 9.17 -17.90
N PRO A 162 -8.52 8.40 -18.31
CA PRO A 162 -9.87 8.74 -17.87
C PRO A 162 -10.72 7.59 -17.29
N TYR A 163 -10.17 6.37 -17.11
CA TYR A 163 -10.98 5.23 -16.65
C TYR A 163 -11.49 5.34 -15.21
N SER A 164 -10.69 5.87 -14.28
CA SER A 164 -10.98 5.87 -12.84
C SER A 164 -12.27 6.62 -12.45
N THR A 165 -12.69 7.60 -13.25
CA THR A 165 -13.96 8.32 -13.07
C THR A 165 -15.21 7.50 -13.39
N GLU A 166 -15.13 6.44 -14.21
CA GLU A 166 -16.28 5.56 -14.50
C GLU A 166 -16.56 4.57 -13.36
N LEU A 167 -15.50 4.02 -12.76
CA LEU A 167 -15.62 3.04 -11.66
C LEU A 167 -16.01 3.69 -10.33
N GLY A 168 -15.84 5.02 -10.22
CA GLY A 168 -16.24 5.79 -9.03
C GLY A 168 -15.24 5.72 -7.87
N VAL A 169 -13.98 5.38 -8.11
CA VAL A 169 -12.90 5.34 -7.11
C VAL A 169 -12.44 6.76 -6.72
N ASN A 170 -11.98 6.97 -5.48
CA ASN A 170 -11.40 8.25 -4.99
C ASN A 170 -10.04 8.10 -4.28
N CYS A 171 -9.45 6.91 -4.27
CA CYS A 171 -8.12 6.68 -3.73
C CYS A 171 -7.47 5.54 -4.52
N VAL A 172 -6.18 5.65 -4.83
CA VAL A 172 -5.38 4.57 -5.41
C VAL A 172 -4.24 4.23 -4.44
N GLU A 173 -4.15 2.95 -4.06
CA GLU A 173 -3.01 2.41 -3.34
C GLU A 173 -2.03 1.82 -4.37
N LEU A 174 -0.86 2.43 -4.49
CA LEU A 174 0.18 2.00 -5.42
C LEU A 174 1.07 0.95 -4.74
N MET A 175 1.26 -0.19 -5.41
CA MET A 175 2.32 -1.17 -5.08
C MET A 175 3.71 -0.50 -5.10
N PRO A 176 4.74 -1.07 -4.43
CA PRO A 176 6.01 -0.40 -4.15
C PRO A 176 6.62 0.43 -5.30
N CYS A 177 6.55 1.76 -5.15
CA CYS A 177 7.07 2.72 -6.12
C CYS A 177 8.47 3.28 -5.78
N HIS A 178 9.10 2.79 -4.71
CA HIS A 178 10.51 3.01 -4.43
C HIS A 178 11.40 2.25 -5.44
N GLU A 179 12.67 2.66 -5.61
CA GLU A 179 13.60 1.95 -6.49
C GLU A 179 13.87 0.50 -6.00
N PHE A 180 13.56 -0.50 -6.84
CA PHE A 180 13.77 -1.94 -6.60
C PHE A 180 14.33 -2.64 -7.85
N ASN A 181 15.01 -3.80 -7.72
CA ASN A 181 15.56 -4.53 -8.87
C ASN A 181 14.62 -5.66 -9.35
N GLU A 182 13.89 -5.44 -10.46
CA GLU A 182 13.02 -6.48 -11.03
C GLU A 182 13.78 -7.74 -11.49
N LEU A 183 15.09 -7.66 -11.76
CA LEU A 183 15.90 -8.79 -12.21
C LEU A 183 16.68 -9.49 -11.08
N GLU A 184 16.34 -9.26 -9.80
CA GLU A 184 17.00 -9.94 -8.67
C GLU A 184 16.78 -11.47 -8.64
N TYR A 185 15.69 -11.96 -9.26
CA TYR A 185 15.39 -13.39 -9.43
C TYR A 185 15.67 -13.90 -10.86
N PHE A 186 16.31 -13.08 -11.70
CA PHE A 186 16.47 -13.40 -13.12
C PHE A 186 17.39 -14.61 -13.32
N SER A 187 16.98 -15.52 -14.20
CA SER A 187 17.62 -16.82 -14.40
C SER A 187 17.31 -17.35 -15.80
N CYS A 188 17.64 -18.62 -16.07
CA CYS A 188 17.21 -19.29 -17.30
C CYS A 188 15.66 -19.43 -17.41
N SER A 189 14.94 -19.19 -16.31
CA SER A 189 13.48 -18.95 -16.33
C SER A 189 13.20 -17.45 -16.30
N SER A 190 12.23 -17.00 -17.12
CA SER A 190 11.83 -15.60 -17.32
C SER A 190 11.05 -15.02 -16.14
N LYS A 191 11.58 -15.18 -14.92
CA LYS A 191 11.02 -14.65 -13.68
C LYS A 191 11.66 -13.29 -13.37
N MET A 192 10.86 -12.40 -12.81
CA MET A 192 11.25 -11.05 -12.40
C MET A 192 10.52 -10.69 -11.11
N ASN A 193 11.11 -9.96 -10.16
CA ASN A 193 10.31 -9.32 -9.11
C ASN A 193 9.41 -8.27 -9.76
N PHE A 194 8.15 -8.63 -9.98
CA PHE A 194 7.17 -7.77 -10.64
C PHE A 194 6.51 -6.80 -9.64
N TRP A 195 6.32 -7.22 -8.39
CA TRP A 195 5.60 -6.46 -7.37
C TRP A 195 6.42 -5.37 -6.67
N GLY A 196 7.75 -5.53 -6.59
CA GLY A 196 8.65 -4.51 -6.03
C GLY A 196 8.88 -4.55 -4.51
N TYR A 197 8.43 -5.60 -3.81
CA TYR A 197 8.73 -5.85 -2.38
C TYR A 197 10.19 -6.30 -2.17
N SER A 198 11.13 -5.43 -2.56
CA SER A 198 12.58 -5.57 -2.37
C SER A 198 13.24 -4.19 -2.61
N THR A 199 13.05 -3.25 -1.68
CA THR A 199 13.50 -1.85 -1.89
C THR A 199 15.03 -1.73 -1.81
N ILE A 200 15.62 -1.02 -2.78
CA ILE A 200 17.03 -0.57 -2.80
C ILE A 200 17.15 0.85 -2.25
N ASN A 201 16.30 1.77 -2.70
CA ASN A 201 16.34 3.17 -2.27
C ASN A 201 14.94 3.77 -2.04
N PHE A 202 14.69 4.19 -0.81
CA PHE A 202 13.38 4.67 -0.35
C PHE A 202 13.05 6.11 -0.76
N PHE A 203 14.04 6.92 -1.14
CA PHE A 203 13.85 8.33 -1.49
C PHE A 203 13.76 8.59 -3.02
N SER A 204 14.00 7.56 -3.82
CA SER A 204 13.93 7.61 -5.28
C SER A 204 12.68 6.90 -5.80
N PRO A 205 11.91 7.50 -6.72
CA PRO A 205 10.90 6.76 -7.48
C PRO A 205 11.59 5.72 -8.37
N MET A 206 10.93 4.56 -8.54
CA MET A 206 11.35 3.49 -9.45
C MET A 206 11.61 4.03 -10.86
N ILE A 207 12.89 4.21 -11.23
CA ILE A 207 13.27 4.94 -12.45
C ILE A 207 12.81 4.23 -13.73
N ARG A 208 12.59 2.92 -13.65
CA ARG A 208 12.12 2.09 -14.74
C ARG A 208 10.63 2.16 -15.03
N TYR A 209 9.84 2.75 -14.13
CA TYR A 209 8.44 3.10 -14.42
C TYR A 209 8.32 4.45 -15.16
N SER A 210 9.39 5.23 -15.25
CA SER A 210 9.42 6.52 -15.96
C SER A 210 9.53 6.33 -17.47
N SER A 211 8.73 7.09 -18.24
CA SER A 211 8.88 7.19 -19.69
C SER A 211 10.20 7.90 -20.05
N GLY A 212 10.69 8.78 -19.20
CA GLY A 212 12.01 9.40 -19.28
C GLY A 212 13.17 8.41 -19.14
N GLY A 213 13.03 7.40 -18.28
CA GLY A 213 14.12 6.49 -17.91
C GLY A 213 15.31 7.25 -17.28
N ILE A 214 16.54 6.91 -17.66
CA ILE A 214 17.77 7.60 -17.21
C ILE A 214 18.01 8.97 -17.87
N ARG A 215 17.11 9.45 -18.72
CA ARG A 215 17.22 10.80 -19.29
C ARG A 215 17.17 11.86 -18.18
N ASN A 216 17.82 12.99 -18.45
CA ASN A 216 18.02 14.10 -17.50
C ASN A 216 18.56 13.65 -16.13
N CYS A 217 19.33 12.56 -16.10
CA CYS A 217 19.84 11.90 -14.90
C CYS A 217 18.73 11.49 -13.90
N GLY A 218 17.69 10.82 -14.40
CA GLY A 218 16.60 10.26 -13.59
C GLY A 218 15.61 11.29 -13.02
N ARG A 219 15.88 12.59 -13.19
CA ARG A 219 14.99 13.69 -12.75
C ARG A 219 13.62 13.63 -13.42
N ASP A 220 13.54 13.03 -14.60
CA ASP A 220 12.28 12.85 -15.32
C ASP A 220 11.33 11.92 -14.55
N ALA A 221 11.82 10.88 -13.87
CA ALA A 221 10.99 10.02 -13.00
C ALA A 221 10.34 10.81 -11.84
N ILE A 222 11.07 11.75 -11.23
CA ILE A 222 10.53 12.65 -10.19
C ILE A 222 9.43 13.56 -10.78
N ASN A 223 9.67 14.14 -11.96
CA ASN A 223 8.74 15.05 -12.63
C ASN A 223 7.47 14.33 -13.14
N GLU A 224 7.61 13.08 -13.59
CA GLU A 224 6.50 12.21 -13.99
C GLU A 224 5.67 11.79 -12.77
N PHE A 225 6.28 11.39 -11.65
CA PHE A 225 5.56 11.05 -10.42
C PHE A 225 4.79 12.27 -9.86
N LYS A 226 5.45 13.43 -9.72
CA LYS A 226 4.78 14.70 -9.33
C LYS A 226 3.69 15.13 -10.32
N THR A 227 3.76 14.68 -11.58
CA THR A 227 2.71 14.89 -12.58
C THR A 227 1.54 13.93 -12.42
N PHE A 228 1.80 12.64 -12.16
CA PHE A 228 0.77 11.64 -11.87
C PHE A 228 -0.07 12.06 -10.66
N VAL A 229 0.55 12.39 -9.52
CA VAL A 229 -0.15 12.82 -8.29
C VAL A 229 -1.03 14.05 -8.56
N ARG A 230 -0.49 15.06 -9.23
CA ARG A 230 -1.24 16.26 -9.65
C ARG A 230 -2.44 15.94 -10.54
N GLU A 231 -2.34 14.95 -11.43
CA GLU A 231 -3.44 14.52 -12.29
C GLU A 231 -4.47 13.64 -11.57
N ALA A 232 -4.07 12.88 -10.54
CA ALA A 232 -4.99 12.19 -9.64
C ALA A 232 -5.78 13.18 -8.76
N HIS A 233 -5.10 14.13 -8.11
CA HIS A 233 -5.71 15.19 -7.29
C HIS A 233 -6.72 16.02 -8.08
N LYS A 234 -6.42 16.41 -9.33
CA LYS A 234 -7.36 17.09 -10.24
C LYS A 234 -8.67 16.33 -10.49
N ARG A 235 -8.68 15.01 -10.31
CA ARG A 235 -9.82 14.11 -10.52
C ARG A 235 -10.50 13.73 -9.20
N GLY A 236 -10.07 14.28 -8.06
CA GLY A 236 -10.58 13.91 -6.74
C GLY A 236 -10.13 12.51 -6.29
N ILE A 237 -8.94 12.08 -6.73
CA ILE A 237 -8.33 10.79 -6.39
C ILE A 237 -7.08 11.04 -5.55
N GLU A 238 -7.10 10.51 -4.34
CA GLU A 238 -5.95 10.49 -3.41
C GLU A 238 -4.95 9.39 -3.82
N VAL A 239 -3.68 9.57 -3.49
CA VAL A 239 -2.60 8.61 -3.75
C VAL A 239 -2.00 8.12 -2.44
N ILE A 240 -2.13 6.82 -2.20
CA ILE A 240 -1.45 6.09 -1.13
C ILE A 240 -0.29 5.28 -1.74
N MET A 241 0.86 5.24 -1.07
CA MET A 241 1.99 4.39 -1.46
C MET A 241 2.18 3.21 -0.50
N ASP A 242 2.37 2.03 -1.05
CA ASP A 242 2.89 0.88 -0.32
C ASP A 242 4.39 1.07 -0.04
N VAL A 243 4.81 0.91 1.21
CA VAL A 243 6.16 1.24 1.70
C VAL A 243 6.79 0.11 2.53
N VAL A 244 7.88 -0.43 1.99
CA VAL A 244 8.51 -1.69 2.43
C VAL A 244 9.64 -1.44 3.44
N PHE A 245 9.36 -0.72 4.52
CA PHE A 245 10.38 -0.36 5.53
C PHE A 245 10.85 -1.52 6.41
N ASN A 246 10.29 -2.73 6.25
CA ASN A 246 10.59 -3.87 7.10
C ASN A 246 11.84 -4.67 6.68
N HIS A 247 12.25 -4.61 5.41
CA HIS A 247 13.44 -5.26 4.86
C HIS A 247 14.00 -4.49 3.64
N THR A 248 15.04 -5.02 2.99
CA THR A 248 15.67 -4.40 1.80
C THR A 248 16.21 -5.44 0.81
N ALA A 249 16.50 -5.01 -0.42
CA ALA A 249 17.10 -5.80 -1.49
C ALA A 249 18.54 -6.30 -1.24
N GLU A 250 19.20 -5.90 -0.15
CA GLU A 250 20.53 -6.44 0.17
C GLU A 250 20.47 -7.90 0.67
N GLY A 251 19.28 -8.47 0.88
CA GLY A 251 19.09 -9.88 1.28
C GLY A 251 19.83 -10.23 2.58
N ASN A 252 20.23 -11.49 2.74
CA ASN A 252 21.05 -11.94 3.88
C ASN A 252 22.56 -11.77 3.60
N GLU A 253 23.44 -12.50 4.32
CA GLU A 253 24.91 -12.47 4.15
C GLU A 253 25.43 -12.84 2.75
N LYS A 254 24.57 -13.37 1.86
CA LYS A 254 24.89 -13.75 0.47
C LYS A 254 24.32 -12.79 -0.56
N GLY A 255 23.51 -11.82 -0.14
CA GLY A 255 22.97 -10.79 -1.03
C GLY A 255 23.99 -9.68 -1.33
N PRO A 256 23.67 -8.76 -2.24
CA PRO A 256 24.60 -7.74 -2.71
C PRO A 256 24.95 -6.69 -1.65
N ILE A 257 26.02 -5.94 -1.89
CA ILE A 257 26.37 -4.72 -1.14
C ILE A 257 26.03 -3.53 -2.05
N LEU A 258 24.93 -2.83 -1.76
CA LEU A 258 24.35 -1.77 -2.59
C LEU A 258 24.29 -0.42 -1.87
N SER A 259 23.98 -0.42 -0.57
CA SER A 259 23.82 0.78 0.23
C SER A 259 24.10 0.52 1.72
N PHE A 260 23.07 0.21 2.51
CA PHE A 260 23.11 0.24 3.97
C PHE A 260 24.19 -0.66 4.59
N ARG A 261 24.40 -1.85 4.03
CA ARG A 261 25.41 -2.83 4.47
C ARG A 261 26.84 -2.29 4.39
N GLY A 262 27.18 -1.62 3.29
CA GLY A 262 28.51 -1.02 3.10
C GLY A 262 28.70 0.31 3.82
N ILE A 263 27.60 0.95 4.27
CA ILE A 263 27.62 2.21 5.03
C ILE A 263 27.76 1.95 6.54
N ASP A 264 26.84 1.16 7.12
CA ASP A 264 26.87 0.75 8.53
C ASP A 264 25.87 -0.41 8.77
N ASN A 265 26.27 -1.63 8.37
CA ASN A 265 25.45 -2.85 8.52
C ASN A 265 24.89 -3.03 9.95
N SER A 266 25.68 -2.68 10.98
CA SER A 266 25.32 -2.79 12.40
C SER A 266 24.27 -1.79 12.88
N THR A 267 24.12 -0.67 12.17
CA THR A 267 23.12 0.36 12.44
C THR A 267 21.82 0.07 11.72
N TYR A 268 21.88 -0.32 10.44
CA TYR A 268 20.70 -0.44 9.57
C TYR A 268 19.97 -1.79 9.63
N TYR A 269 20.65 -2.89 9.98
CA TYR A 269 20.03 -4.22 10.05
C TYR A 269 19.92 -4.77 11.46
N MET A 270 18.88 -5.58 11.70
CA MET A 270 18.73 -6.34 12.93
C MET A 270 19.70 -7.52 12.90
N LEU A 271 20.73 -7.48 13.76
CA LEU A 271 21.78 -8.51 13.83
C LEU A 271 21.77 -9.25 15.18
N ALA A 272 22.04 -10.55 15.12
CA ALA A 272 22.42 -11.35 16.28
C ALA A 272 23.90 -11.14 16.64
N PRO A 273 24.36 -11.56 17.84
CA PRO A 273 25.69 -11.20 18.34
C PRO A 273 26.91 -11.61 17.51
N LYS A 274 26.80 -12.55 16.56
CA LYS A 274 27.90 -12.93 15.64
C LYS A 274 27.67 -12.42 14.21
N GLY A 275 26.78 -11.44 14.04
CA GLY A 275 26.48 -10.83 12.75
C GLY A 275 25.45 -11.59 11.90
N GLU A 276 24.79 -12.62 12.43
CA GLU A 276 23.69 -13.29 11.71
C GLU A 276 22.49 -12.33 11.57
N PHE A 277 21.91 -12.23 10.37
CA PHE A 277 20.74 -11.38 10.14
C PHE A 277 19.47 -11.99 10.75
N TYR A 278 18.69 -11.21 11.50
CA TYR A 278 17.32 -11.58 11.82
C TYR A 278 16.46 -11.52 10.56
N ASN A 279 15.55 -12.48 10.38
CA ASN A 279 14.69 -12.60 9.22
C ASN A 279 13.20 -12.69 9.62
N TYR A 280 12.65 -11.61 10.21
CA TYR A 280 11.23 -11.51 10.55
C TYR A 280 10.35 -11.20 9.33
N SER A 281 10.93 -10.69 8.24
CA SER A 281 10.27 -10.41 6.96
C SER A 281 10.07 -11.67 6.09
N GLY A 282 10.95 -12.66 6.24
CA GLY A 282 11.08 -13.79 5.31
C GLY A 282 12.14 -13.55 4.22
N CYS A 283 12.34 -12.30 3.79
CA CYS A 283 13.19 -11.91 2.65
C CYS A 283 14.72 -11.85 2.93
N GLY A 284 15.18 -12.36 4.08
CA GLY A 284 16.60 -12.59 4.38
C GLY A 284 17.27 -11.55 5.28
N ASN A 285 16.69 -10.36 5.41
CA ASN A 285 17.05 -9.36 6.43
C ASN A 285 15.82 -8.73 7.07
N THR A 286 16.02 -8.12 8.24
CA THR A 286 15.05 -7.23 8.88
C THR A 286 15.72 -5.88 9.11
N PHE A 287 15.07 -4.79 8.70
CA PHE A 287 15.57 -3.43 8.87
C PHE A 287 15.45 -3.02 10.35
N ASN A 288 16.41 -2.26 10.87
CA ASN A 288 16.55 -2.01 12.31
C ASN A 288 15.66 -0.85 12.81
N CYS A 289 14.36 -0.89 12.46
CA CYS A 289 13.40 0.21 12.46
C CYS A 289 13.43 1.15 13.68
N ASN A 290 13.55 0.63 14.91
CA ASN A 290 13.53 1.45 16.13
C ASN A 290 14.89 2.06 16.54
N HIS A 291 15.99 1.69 15.86
CA HIS A 291 17.32 2.27 16.11
C HIS A 291 17.32 3.78 15.81
N PRO A 292 17.96 4.64 16.64
CA PRO A 292 17.85 6.10 16.53
C PRO A 292 18.11 6.70 15.14
N VAL A 293 19.11 6.20 14.41
CA VAL A 293 19.43 6.66 13.04
C VAL A 293 18.40 6.19 12.01
N VAL A 294 17.87 4.97 12.19
CA VAL A 294 16.96 4.33 11.23
C VAL A 294 15.56 4.93 11.33
N ARG A 295 15.08 5.23 12.54
CA ARG A 295 13.78 5.91 12.72
C ARG A 295 13.79 7.36 12.23
N GLU A 296 14.92 8.06 12.33
CA GLU A 296 15.10 9.40 11.74
C GLU A 296 15.04 9.32 10.20
N PHE A 297 15.76 8.36 9.60
CA PHE A 297 15.71 8.06 8.17
C PHE A 297 14.29 7.73 7.64
N ILE A 298 13.54 6.88 8.35
CA ILE A 298 12.17 6.50 7.95
C ILE A 298 11.22 7.71 8.02
N VAL A 299 11.29 8.50 9.10
CA VAL A 299 10.44 9.70 9.24
C VAL A 299 10.78 10.76 8.20
N ASP A 300 12.06 11.00 7.91
CA ASP A 300 12.45 11.94 6.82
C ASP A 300 12.07 11.43 5.43
N CYS A 301 12.00 10.11 5.22
CA CYS A 301 11.48 9.51 4.00
C CYS A 301 9.98 9.79 3.82
N LEU A 302 9.18 9.49 4.84
CA LEU A 302 7.74 9.77 4.85
C LEU A 302 7.46 11.26 4.65
N ARG A 303 8.17 12.14 5.37
CA ARG A 303 8.09 13.60 5.20
C ARG A 303 8.38 14.02 3.76
N TYR A 304 9.42 13.48 3.12
CA TYR A 304 9.77 13.80 1.73
C TYR A 304 8.65 13.42 0.74
N TRP A 305 8.09 12.22 0.84
CA TRP A 305 7.00 11.81 -0.06
C TRP A 305 5.73 12.66 0.13
N VAL A 306 5.46 13.13 1.34
CA VAL A 306 4.37 14.09 1.61
C VAL A 306 4.70 15.49 1.07
N THR A 307 5.81 16.11 1.48
CA THR A 307 6.07 17.54 1.20
C THR A 307 6.57 17.82 -0.22
N GLU A 308 7.35 16.91 -0.81
CA GLU A 308 7.88 17.08 -2.17
C GLU A 308 7.00 16.39 -3.21
N MET A 309 6.51 15.19 -2.91
CA MET A 309 5.80 14.35 -3.89
C MET A 309 4.26 14.41 -3.75
N HIS A 310 3.75 15.07 -2.71
CA HIS A 310 2.31 15.30 -2.45
C HIS A 310 1.49 14.01 -2.25
N VAL A 311 2.08 12.98 -1.65
CA VAL A 311 1.42 11.71 -1.32
C VAL A 311 0.46 11.88 -0.13
N ASP A 312 -0.75 11.33 -0.23
CA ASP A 312 -1.84 11.50 0.75
C ASP A 312 -1.87 10.45 1.87
N GLY A 313 -1.11 9.36 1.71
CA GLY A 313 -1.01 8.28 2.70
C GLY A 313 -0.02 7.18 2.37
N PHE A 314 0.16 6.27 3.34
CA PHE A 314 1.09 5.14 3.24
C PHE A 314 0.47 3.84 3.78
N ARG A 315 0.62 2.75 3.03
CA ARG A 315 0.38 1.37 3.49
C ARG A 315 1.73 0.74 3.84
N PHE A 316 1.90 0.32 5.09
CA PHE A 316 3.16 -0.20 5.60
C PHE A 316 3.16 -1.72 5.53
N ASP A 317 4.04 -2.26 4.70
CA ASP A 317 4.27 -3.69 4.51
C ASP A 317 4.87 -4.34 5.77
N LEU A 318 4.32 -5.49 6.17
CA LEU A 318 4.67 -6.24 7.39
C LEU A 318 4.95 -5.34 8.61
N ALA A 319 4.07 -4.36 8.83
CA ALA A 319 4.25 -3.26 9.79
C ALA A 319 4.53 -3.71 11.23
N SER A 320 4.21 -4.96 11.59
CA SER A 320 4.55 -5.52 12.90
C SER A 320 6.06 -5.50 13.18
N ILE A 321 6.91 -5.57 12.16
CA ILE A 321 8.38 -5.42 12.28
C ILE A 321 8.76 -4.04 12.82
N MET A 322 8.04 -2.98 12.46
CA MET A 322 8.25 -1.63 13.00
C MET A 322 7.92 -1.54 14.50
N THR A 323 7.22 -2.52 15.08
CA THR A 323 6.97 -2.61 16.52
C THR A 323 8.10 -3.30 17.29
N ARG A 324 9.04 -4.00 16.62
CA ARG A 324 10.05 -4.83 17.28
C ARG A 324 11.24 -4.02 17.82
N GLY A 325 11.76 -4.44 18.97
CA GLY A 325 12.97 -3.90 19.60
C GLY A 325 14.20 -4.07 18.71
N CYS A 326 14.94 -2.97 18.50
CA CYS A 326 16.13 -2.91 17.65
C CYS A 326 17.33 -3.66 18.23
N SER A 327 18.25 -4.13 17.37
CA SER A 327 19.57 -4.56 17.84
C SER A 327 20.45 -3.33 18.10
N LEU A 328 20.95 -3.20 19.33
CA LEU A 328 21.95 -2.21 19.70
C LEU A 328 23.34 -2.84 19.69
N TRP A 329 24.18 -2.44 18.72
CA TRP A 329 25.59 -2.84 18.72
C TRP A 329 26.44 -1.84 19.51
N ASP A 330 27.11 -2.32 20.55
CA ASP A 330 28.11 -1.59 21.33
C ASP A 330 29.51 -2.16 21.01
N PRO A 331 30.45 -1.36 20.43
CA PRO A 331 31.80 -1.82 20.12
C PRO A 331 32.60 -2.31 21.33
N VAL A 332 32.21 -1.92 22.56
CA VAL A 332 32.87 -2.31 23.81
C VAL A 332 32.35 -3.66 24.33
N ASN A 333 31.15 -4.09 23.91
CA ASN A 333 30.44 -5.26 24.43
C ASN A 333 30.38 -6.46 23.46
N VAL A 334 31.49 -6.73 22.76
CA VAL A 334 31.66 -7.94 21.92
C VAL A 334 31.40 -9.25 22.70
N TYR A 335 31.51 -9.21 24.03
CA TYR A 335 31.18 -10.33 24.93
C TYR A 335 30.13 -9.99 26.00
N GLY A 336 29.07 -9.27 25.62
CA GLY A 336 27.75 -9.42 26.25
C GLY A 336 27.65 -9.11 27.74
N SER A 337 28.32 -8.07 28.24
CA SER A 337 27.81 -7.43 29.47
C SER A 337 26.53 -6.67 29.09
N PRO A 338 25.43 -6.76 29.88
CA PRO A 338 24.25 -5.95 29.62
C PRO A 338 24.61 -4.46 29.63
N VAL A 339 24.15 -3.71 28.63
CA VAL A 339 24.23 -2.24 28.66
C VAL A 339 23.29 -1.76 29.78
N GLU A 340 23.82 -1.01 30.74
CA GLU A 340 23.03 -0.53 31.89
C GLU A 340 21.82 0.29 31.42
N GLY A 341 20.63 -0.30 31.52
CA GLY A 341 19.36 0.36 31.23
C GLY A 341 18.48 -0.33 30.18
N ASP A 342 19.03 -1.18 29.29
CA ASP A 342 18.21 -1.90 28.30
C ASP A 342 18.10 -3.40 28.62
N MET A 343 16.91 -3.80 29.08
CA MET A 343 16.55 -5.20 29.35
C MET A 343 15.76 -5.83 28.19
N THR A 344 15.63 -5.14 27.05
CA THR A 344 14.76 -5.54 25.94
C THR A 344 15.51 -6.47 24.99
N THR A 345 15.05 -7.72 24.86
CA THR A 345 15.59 -8.64 23.86
C THR A 345 15.30 -8.12 22.44
N THR A 346 16.33 -8.13 21.57
CA THR A 346 16.19 -7.86 20.12
C THR A 346 15.03 -8.66 19.54
N GLY A 347 14.14 -7.99 18.79
CA GLY A 347 12.97 -8.63 18.17
C GLY A 347 11.70 -8.68 19.03
N THR A 348 11.76 -8.36 20.34
CA THR A 348 10.57 -8.28 21.20
C THR A 348 9.63 -7.17 20.74
N PRO A 349 8.32 -7.43 20.53
CA PRO A 349 7.35 -6.40 20.18
C PRO A 349 7.15 -5.40 21.33
N LEU A 350 7.31 -4.11 21.04
CA LEU A 350 7.16 -3.02 21.99
C LEU A 350 5.68 -2.57 22.03
N ALA A 351 5.16 -2.29 23.23
CA ALA A 351 3.82 -1.71 23.39
C ALA A 351 3.76 -0.24 22.90
N THR A 352 4.88 0.49 23.02
CA THR A 352 5.05 1.87 22.57
C THR A 352 6.33 1.99 21.74
N PRO A 353 6.35 1.49 20.49
CA PRO A 353 7.55 1.51 19.65
C PRO A 353 7.91 2.95 19.23
N PRO A 354 9.15 3.42 19.52
CA PRO A 354 9.55 4.80 19.26
C PRO A 354 9.38 5.28 17.81
N LEU A 355 9.51 4.40 16.82
CA LEU A 355 9.26 4.77 15.42
C LEU A 355 7.78 5.14 15.18
N ILE A 356 6.83 4.34 15.67
CA ILE A 356 5.41 4.62 15.45
C ILE A 356 4.96 5.84 16.28
N ASP A 357 5.50 6.04 17.48
CA ASP A 357 5.28 7.26 18.25
C ASP A 357 5.82 8.50 17.52
N MET A 358 7.04 8.41 16.95
CA MET A 358 7.61 9.50 16.14
C MET A 358 6.79 9.81 14.88
N ILE A 359 6.32 8.80 14.15
CA ILE A 359 5.44 9.00 12.98
C ILE A 359 4.11 9.64 13.42
N SER A 360 3.50 9.13 14.50
CA SER A 360 2.13 9.48 14.88
C SER A 360 1.98 10.85 15.55
N ASN A 361 3.08 11.42 16.04
CA ASN A 361 3.11 12.77 16.62
C ASN A 361 3.88 13.77 15.72
N ASP A 362 4.21 13.41 14.49
CA ASP A 362 4.92 14.29 13.57
C ASP A 362 4.00 15.40 13.00
N PRO A 363 4.37 16.70 13.08
CA PRO A 363 3.53 17.80 12.59
C PRO A 363 3.27 17.83 11.07
N ILE A 364 3.96 17.02 10.27
CA ILE A 364 3.76 16.87 8.82
C ILE A 364 2.95 15.60 8.51
N LEU A 365 3.14 14.53 9.28
CA LEU A 365 2.48 13.24 9.05
C LEU A 365 1.15 13.08 9.81
N GLY A 366 0.82 13.95 10.77
CA GLY A 366 -0.39 13.83 11.59
C GLY A 366 -1.73 13.92 10.84
N ASP A 367 -1.76 14.58 9.67
CA ASP A 367 -2.94 14.66 8.79
C ASP A 367 -2.91 13.63 7.63
N VAL A 368 -1.88 12.78 7.57
CA VAL A 368 -1.62 11.82 6.49
C VAL A 368 -2.22 10.45 6.83
N LYS A 369 -2.75 9.73 5.84
CA LYS A 369 -3.39 8.42 6.09
C LYS A 369 -2.35 7.33 6.31
N LEU A 370 -2.44 6.61 7.43
CA LEU A 370 -1.49 5.56 7.79
C LEU A 370 -2.23 4.22 7.91
N ILE A 371 -1.82 3.23 7.11
CA ILE A 371 -2.42 1.89 7.04
C ILE A 371 -1.36 0.86 7.40
N ALA A 372 -1.60 0.04 8.41
CA ALA A 372 -0.70 -1.03 8.82
C ALA A 372 -1.13 -2.40 8.26
N GLU A 373 -0.21 -3.13 7.63
CA GLU A 373 -0.29 -4.58 7.58
C GLU A 373 0.16 -5.15 8.94
N ALA A 374 -0.80 -5.36 9.83
CA ALA A 374 -0.51 -5.71 11.23
C ALA A 374 -0.17 -7.19 11.45
N TRP A 375 0.81 -7.72 10.71
CA TRP A 375 1.46 -9.02 10.94
C TRP A 375 2.92 -9.04 10.43
N ASP A 376 3.67 -10.10 10.70
CA ASP A 376 4.95 -10.41 10.03
C ASP A 376 5.21 -11.92 9.87
N ALA A 377 6.15 -12.28 8.99
CA ALA A 377 6.53 -13.67 8.70
C ALA A 377 7.23 -14.38 9.88
N GLY A 378 7.60 -13.63 10.93
CA GLY A 378 8.01 -14.15 12.23
C GLY A 378 6.87 -14.70 13.09
N GLY A 379 5.64 -14.76 12.55
CA GLY A 379 4.47 -15.31 13.23
C GLY A 379 3.78 -14.35 14.20
N LEU A 380 4.14 -13.07 14.16
CA LEU A 380 3.46 -12.03 14.94
C LEU A 380 2.21 -11.56 14.20
N TYR A 381 1.09 -11.43 14.91
CA TYR A 381 -0.18 -10.98 14.37
C TYR A 381 -0.82 -9.98 15.35
N GLN A 382 -0.98 -8.73 14.90
CA GLN A 382 -1.37 -7.58 15.68
C GLN A 382 -2.70 -6.95 15.24
N VAL A 383 -3.49 -7.59 14.36
CA VAL A 383 -4.78 -7.04 13.91
C VAL A 383 -5.77 -6.90 15.08
N GLY A 384 -6.30 -5.69 15.27
CA GLY A 384 -7.06 -5.22 16.43
C GLY A 384 -6.19 -4.61 17.55
N GLN A 385 -4.86 -4.75 17.48
CA GLN A 385 -3.91 -4.44 18.56
C GLN A 385 -2.67 -3.63 18.12
N PHE A 386 -2.58 -3.19 16.86
CA PHE A 386 -1.43 -2.41 16.40
C PHE A 386 -1.30 -1.08 17.19
N PRO A 387 -0.10 -0.65 17.61
CA PRO A 387 0.11 0.64 18.27
C PRO A 387 -0.32 1.82 17.39
N HIS A 388 -1.48 2.43 17.66
CA HIS A 388 -2.23 3.16 16.63
C HIS A 388 -2.43 4.67 16.82
N TRP A 389 -2.18 5.23 18.01
CA TRP A 389 -2.41 6.66 18.37
C TRP A 389 -3.76 7.28 17.93
N LYS A 390 -4.75 6.44 17.58
CA LYS A 390 -6.05 6.75 16.94
C LYS A 390 -5.99 7.33 15.51
N ILE A 391 -4.85 7.20 14.82
CA ILE A 391 -4.70 7.61 13.41
C ILE A 391 -4.42 6.45 12.45
N TRP A 392 -3.90 5.31 12.95
CA TRP A 392 -3.56 4.16 12.11
C TRP A 392 -4.75 3.23 11.88
N SER A 393 -5.13 3.07 10.61
CA SER A 393 -5.98 1.98 10.12
C SER A 393 -5.18 0.70 9.92
N GLU A 394 -5.85 -0.44 9.79
CA GLU A 394 -5.25 -1.76 9.59
C GLU A 394 -5.90 -2.50 8.41
N TRP A 395 -5.10 -3.26 7.64
CA TRP A 395 -5.62 -4.28 6.73
C TRP A 395 -6.32 -5.39 7.53
N ASN A 396 -7.65 -5.47 7.44
CA ASN A 396 -8.43 -6.40 8.25
C ASN A 396 -8.47 -7.81 7.62
N GLY A 397 -7.42 -8.60 7.84
CA GLY A 397 -7.35 -9.99 7.41
C GLY A 397 -8.48 -10.88 7.96
N LYS A 398 -9.05 -10.56 9.13
CA LYS A 398 -10.21 -11.29 9.68
C LYS A 398 -11.49 -11.03 8.89
N TYR A 399 -11.69 -9.79 8.40
CA TYR A 399 -12.79 -9.47 7.49
C TYR A 399 -12.70 -10.35 6.23
N ARG A 400 -11.53 -10.38 5.59
CA ARG A 400 -11.26 -11.24 4.42
C ARG A 400 -11.69 -12.69 4.68
N ASP A 401 -11.23 -13.26 5.80
CA ASP A 401 -11.41 -14.68 6.09
C ASP A 401 -12.85 -15.04 6.48
N ILE A 402 -13.49 -14.23 7.32
CA ILE A 402 -14.89 -14.41 7.74
C ILE A 402 -15.83 -14.26 6.54
N VAL A 403 -15.62 -13.26 5.69
CA VAL A 403 -16.45 -13.02 4.49
C VAL A 403 -16.27 -14.15 3.48
N ARG A 404 -15.02 -14.61 3.22
CA ARG A 404 -14.74 -15.79 2.38
C ARG A 404 -15.48 -17.03 2.90
N GLN A 405 -15.42 -17.31 4.20
CA GLN A 405 -16.09 -18.47 4.81
C GLN A 405 -17.63 -18.37 4.76
N PHE A 406 -18.20 -17.22 5.11
CA PHE A 406 -19.66 -17.04 5.12
C PHE A 406 -20.25 -17.11 3.72
N ILE A 407 -19.73 -16.34 2.75
CA ILE A 407 -20.31 -16.23 1.40
C ILE A 407 -20.22 -17.56 0.61
N LYS A 408 -19.24 -18.44 0.88
CA LYS A 408 -19.22 -19.80 0.32
C LYS A 408 -20.12 -20.81 1.05
N GLY A 409 -20.83 -20.41 2.10
CA GLY A 409 -21.79 -21.24 2.81
C GLY A 409 -21.17 -22.18 3.86
N THR A 410 -20.30 -21.68 4.73
CA THR A 410 -19.65 -22.45 5.81
C THR A 410 -20.32 -22.25 7.17
N ASP A 411 -20.39 -23.31 7.99
CA ASP A 411 -20.93 -23.28 9.35
C ASP A 411 -20.11 -22.40 10.31
N GLY A 412 -20.80 -21.76 11.27
CA GLY A 412 -20.22 -20.95 12.35
C GLY A 412 -20.02 -19.46 12.05
N PHE A 413 -20.13 -19.01 10.80
CA PHE A 413 -19.67 -17.67 10.40
C PHE A 413 -20.73 -16.55 10.38
N ALA A 414 -22.02 -16.84 10.56
CA ALA A 414 -23.08 -15.83 10.45
C ALA A 414 -22.92 -14.64 11.43
N GLY A 415 -22.62 -14.91 12.71
CA GLY A 415 -22.39 -13.86 13.70
C GLY A 415 -21.15 -13.02 13.42
N GLY A 416 -20.03 -13.67 13.06
CA GLY A 416 -18.80 -12.95 12.67
C GLY A 416 -19.00 -12.09 11.42
N PHE A 417 -19.77 -12.57 10.44
CA PHE A 417 -20.11 -11.81 9.23
C PHE A 417 -20.95 -10.56 9.56
N ALA A 418 -21.88 -10.66 10.52
CA ALA A 418 -22.63 -9.51 11.03
C ALA A 418 -21.71 -8.48 11.73
N GLU A 419 -20.69 -8.92 12.48
CA GLU A 419 -19.69 -8.00 13.04
C GLU A 419 -18.81 -7.36 11.97
N CYS A 420 -18.44 -8.09 10.90
CA CYS A 420 -17.74 -7.54 9.74
C CYS A 420 -18.58 -6.47 9.02
N LEU A 421 -19.87 -6.70 8.81
CA LEU A 421 -20.81 -5.70 8.29
C LEU A 421 -20.86 -4.43 9.16
N CYS A 422 -20.71 -4.55 10.48
CA CYS A 422 -20.59 -3.42 11.41
C CYS A 422 -19.19 -2.79 11.52
N GLY A 423 -18.21 -3.21 10.70
CA GLY A 423 -16.84 -2.66 10.72
C GLY A 423 -15.94 -3.27 11.80
N SER A 424 -16.18 -4.53 12.16
CA SER A 424 -15.42 -5.31 13.15
C SER A 424 -15.27 -4.61 14.53
N PRO A 425 -16.37 -4.26 15.22
CA PRO A 425 -16.31 -3.65 16.55
C PRO A 425 -15.52 -4.50 17.57
N HIS A 426 -15.55 -5.83 17.43
CA HIS A 426 -14.78 -6.76 18.27
C HIS A 426 -13.24 -6.58 18.19
N LEU A 427 -12.72 -5.89 17.17
CA LEU A 427 -11.31 -5.51 17.04
C LEU A 427 -11.06 -4.07 17.49
N TYR A 428 -11.90 -3.14 17.00
CA TYR A 428 -11.56 -1.72 17.01
C TYR A 428 -12.28 -0.92 18.12
N GLN A 429 -13.49 -1.30 18.52
CA GLN A 429 -14.30 -0.49 19.43
C GLN A 429 -13.70 -0.42 20.84
N ALA A 430 -13.22 -1.54 21.37
CA ALA A 430 -12.63 -1.61 22.72
C ALA A 430 -11.34 -0.77 22.87
N GLY A 431 -10.54 -0.64 21.80
CA GLY A 431 -9.36 0.23 21.75
C GLY A 431 -9.68 1.73 21.58
N GLY A 432 -10.95 2.12 21.56
CA GLY A 432 -11.36 3.51 21.31
C GLY A 432 -11.06 3.98 19.89
N ARG A 433 -11.03 3.06 18.92
CA ARG A 433 -10.99 3.32 17.48
C ARG A 433 -12.41 3.41 16.91
N LYS A 434 -12.52 3.51 15.58
CA LYS A 434 -13.75 3.76 14.79
C LYS A 434 -13.84 2.77 13.61
N PRO A 435 -15.00 2.60 12.94
CA PRO A 435 -15.13 1.67 11.82
C PRO A 435 -14.09 1.88 10.71
N TRP A 436 -13.73 3.13 10.41
CA TRP A 436 -12.74 3.48 9.37
C TRP A 436 -11.31 3.06 9.68
N HIS A 437 -11.01 2.61 10.91
CA HIS A 437 -9.73 1.95 11.21
C HIS A 437 -9.65 0.53 10.58
N SER A 438 -10.78 -0.02 10.12
CA SER A 438 -10.84 -1.27 9.37
C SER A 438 -10.73 -0.99 7.87
N ILE A 439 -9.60 -1.37 7.25
CA ILE A 439 -9.52 -1.52 5.79
C ILE A 439 -10.05 -2.93 5.46
N ASN A 440 -11.27 -2.99 4.95
CA ASN A 440 -11.97 -4.21 4.57
C ASN A 440 -11.57 -4.62 3.16
N PHE A 441 -11.19 -5.88 2.95
CA PHE A 441 -10.86 -6.40 1.62
C PHE A 441 -11.26 -7.88 1.49
N VAL A 442 -11.58 -8.30 0.26
CA VAL A 442 -11.86 -9.72 -0.06
C VAL A 442 -10.69 -10.38 -0.77
N CYS A 443 -9.98 -9.62 -1.62
CA CYS A 443 -8.80 -10.02 -2.39
C CYS A 443 -7.79 -8.87 -2.40
N ALA A 444 -6.52 -9.18 -2.67
CA ALA A 444 -5.40 -8.26 -2.75
C ALA A 444 -4.50 -8.67 -3.94
N HIS A 445 -3.31 -8.07 -4.07
CA HIS A 445 -2.30 -8.61 -4.98
C HIS A 445 -1.86 -10.03 -4.55
N ASP A 446 -1.78 -10.25 -3.23
CA ASP A 446 -1.64 -11.57 -2.61
C ASP A 446 -2.90 -12.43 -2.70
N GLY A 447 -2.70 -13.73 -2.91
CA GLY A 447 -3.76 -14.71 -3.01
C GLY A 447 -4.45 -14.71 -4.36
N PHE A 448 -5.62 -15.36 -4.39
CA PHE A 448 -6.51 -15.36 -5.55
C PHE A 448 -7.13 -13.98 -5.79
N THR A 449 -7.35 -13.65 -7.07
CA THR A 449 -8.33 -12.65 -7.49
C THR A 449 -9.74 -13.07 -7.12
N LEU A 450 -10.70 -12.15 -7.24
CA LEU A 450 -12.12 -12.43 -7.01
C LEU A 450 -12.70 -13.51 -7.94
N ALA A 451 -12.18 -13.64 -9.17
CA ALA A 451 -12.59 -14.69 -10.11
C ALA A 451 -11.97 -16.06 -9.74
N ASP A 452 -10.71 -16.08 -9.33
CA ASP A 452 -10.01 -17.33 -8.96
C ASP A 452 -10.54 -17.88 -7.63
N LEU A 453 -10.91 -17.00 -6.69
CA LEU A 453 -11.55 -17.31 -5.40
C LEU A 453 -12.85 -18.14 -5.55
N VAL A 454 -13.56 -17.98 -6.68
CA VAL A 454 -14.79 -18.73 -7.00
C VAL A 454 -14.56 -19.86 -8.02
N THR A 455 -13.32 -20.07 -8.46
CA THR A 455 -12.94 -20.97 -9.56
C THR A 455 -12.00 -22.10 -9.13
N TYR A 456 -11.20 -21.90 -8.07
CA TYR A 456 -10.19 -22.85 -7.60
C TYR A 456 -10.31 -23.11 -6.10
N ASN A 457 -10.22 -24.39 -5.69
CA ASN A 457 -10.07 -24.80 -4.30
C ASN A 457 -8.58 -24.88 -3.89
N LYS A 458 -7.65 -24.98 -4.86
CA LYS A 458 -6.21 -25.14 -4.63
C LYS A 458 -5.41 -24.12 -5.42
N LYS A 459 -4.23 -23.73 -4.92
CA LYS A 459 -3.26 -22.89 -5.64
C LYS A 459 -2.52 -23.71 -6.71
N TYR A 460 -2.22 -23.06 -7.84
CA TYR A 460 -1.56 -23.62 -9.03
C TYR A 460 -0.33 -22.77 -9.40
N ASN A 461 0.58 -22.64 -8.43
CA ASN A 461 1.77 -21.80 -8.45
C ASN A 461 2.98 -22.50 -9.09
N SER A 462 2.82 -23.65 -9.76
CA SER A 462 3.93 -24.38 -10.39
C SER A 462 4.74 -23.54 -11.38
N SER A 463 4.15 -22.50 -11.99
CA SER A 463 4.85 -21.54 -12.85
C SER A 463 5.82 -20.62 -12.09
N ASN A 464 5.68 -20.49 -10.77
CA ASN A 464 6.64 -19.80 -9.89
C ASN A 464 7.92 -20.62 -9.70
N GLY A 465 7.88 -21.92 -10.01
CA GLY A 465 9.04 -22.81 -9.96
C GLY A 465 9.59 -23.08 -8.55
N GLU A 466 8.75 -22.94 -7.53
CA GLU A 466 9.02 -23.37 -6.15
C GLU A 466 8.26 -24.66 -5.78
N ASP A 467 7.97 -25.50 -6.78
CA ASP A 467 7.22 -26.75 -6.65
C ASP A 467 5.86 -26.59 -5.92
N ASN A 468 5.21 -25.44 -6.10
CA ASN A 468 3.93 -25.09 -5.47
C ASN A 468 3.99 -25.01 -3.92
N ARG A 469 5.18 -24.77 -3.34
CA ARG A 469 5.35 -24.50 -1.90
C ARG A 469 4.84 -23.11 -1.52
N ASP A 470 5.18 -22.13 -2.33
CA ASP A 470 4.95 -20.68 -2.18
C ASP A 470 3.46 -20.27 -2.17
N GLY A 471 3.13 -19.11 -1.60
CA GLY A 471 1.74 -18.60 -1.52
C GLY A 471 0.83 -19.33 -0.51
N GLU A 472 -0.30 -18.71 -0.16
CA GLU A 472 -1.23 -19.22 0.86
C GLU A 472 -1.82 -20.59 0.48
N ASN A 473 -1.91 -21.50 1.44
CA ASN A 473 -2.55 -22.81 1.28
C ASN A 473 -4.06 -22.75 1.61
N HIS A 474 -4.44 -22.03 2.66
CA HIS A 474 -5.80 -21.90 3.18
C HIS A 474 -6.51 -20.70 2.58
N ASN A 475 -6.74 -20.72 1.26
CA ASN A 475 -7.34 -19.60 0.52
C ASN A 475 -8.82 -19.30 0.90
N LEU A 476 -9.48 -20.20 1.63
CA LEU A 476 -10.90 -20.13 2.01
C LEU A 476 -11.85 -19.98 0.80
N SER A 477 -11.41 -20.46 -0.36
CA SER A 477 -12.10 -20.38 -1.65
C SER A 477 -13.15 -21.49 -1.84
N TRP A 478 -13.91 -21.40 -2.94
CA TRP A 478 -14.73 -22.51 -3.43
C TRP A 478 -14.92 -22.45 -4.94
N ASN A 479 -14.55 -23.51 -5.65
CA ASN A 479 -14.63 -23.62 -7.12
C ASN A 479 -16.05 -23.56 -7.74
N CYS A 480 -17.09 -23.47 -6.90
CA CYS A 480 -18.52 -23.47 -7.26
C CYS A 480 -19.05 -24.77 -7.92
N GLY A 481 -18.29 -25.87 -7.86
CA GLY A 481 -18.70 -27.22 -8.25
C GLY A 481 -17.72 -27.96 -9.18
N GLU A 482 -16.97 -27.23 -9.99
CA GLU A 482 -16.00 -27.74 -10.97
C GLU A 482 -14.70 -26.94 -10.84
N GLU A 483 -13.52 -27.55 -10.99
CA GLU A 483 -12.23 -26.87 -10.79
C GLU A 483 -11.75 -26.18 -12.08
N GLY A 484 -11.40 -24.90 -12.02
CA GLY A 484 -10.86 -24.16 -13.17
C GLY A 484 -11.90 -23.58 -14.12
N GLU A 485 -11.43 -22.91 -15.19
CA GLU A 485 -12.26 -22.10 -16.09
C GLU A 485 -13.21 -22.92 -17.00
N PHE A 486 -12.87 -24.19 -17.25
CA PHE A 486 -13.68 -25.14 -18.03
C PHE A 486 -14.76 -25.79 -17.18
N ALA A 487 -15.79 -25.02 -16.85
CA ALA A 487 -16.95 -25.46 -16.07
C ALA A 487 -18.28 -25.31 -16.82
N GLY A 488 -19.31 -26.06 -16.40
CA GLY A 488 -20.67 -26.01 -16.92
C GLY A 488 -21.38 -24.67 -16.73
N LEU A 489 -22.45 -24.44 -17.51
CA LEU A 489 -23.20 -23.17 -17.50
C LEU A 489 -23.86 -22.86 -16.15
N SER A 490 -24.22 -23.87 -15.36
CA SER A 490 -24.70 -23.74 -13.98
C SER A 490 -23.63 -23.17 -13.05
N VAL A 491 -22.43 -23.75 -13.07
CA VAL A 491 -21.27 -23.30 -12.28
C VAL A 491 -20.84 -21.89 -12.71
N LYS A 492 -20.74 -21.62 -14.02
CA LYS A 492 -20.39 -20.28 -14.52
C LYS A 492 -21.40 -19.20 -14.12
N ARG A 493 -22.70 -19.52 -14.06
CA ARG A 493 -23.72 -18.63 -13.49
C ARG A 493 -23.53 -18.42 -11.99
N LEU A 494 -23.27 -19.49 -11.22
CA LEU A 494 -23.02 -19.41 -9.78
C LEU A 494 -21.78 -18.55 -9.46
N ARG A 495 -20.68 -18.70 -10.20
CA ARG A 495 -19.49 -17.86 -10.08
C ARG A 495 -19.80 -16.38 -10.32
N LYS A 496 -20.52 -16.04 -11.41
CA LYS A 496 -20.98 -14.66 -11.68
C LYS A 496 -21.86 -14.09 -10.55
N ARG A 497 -22.57 -14.92 -9.77
CA ARG A 497 -23.28 -14.49 -8.54
C ARG A 497 -22.35 -14.32 -7.36
N GLN A 498 -21.47 -15.28 -7.08
CA GLN A 498 -20.57 -15.23 -5.92
C GLN A 498 -19.63 -14.02 -5.97
N MET A 499 -19.10 -13.65 -7.14
CA MET A 499 -18.31 -12.43 -7.32
C MET A 499 -19.11 -11.18 -6.95
N ARG A 500 -20.39 -11.09 -7.36
CA ARG A 500 -21.30 -10.00 -6.95
C ARG A 500 -21.61 -10.05 -5.45
N ASN A 501 -21.83 -11.23 -4.86
CA ASN A 501 -22.10 -11.39 -3.43
C ASN A 501 -20.94 -10.86 -2.57
N PHE A 502 -19.70 -11.17 -2.97
CA PHE A 502 -18.49 -10.62 -2.37
C PHE A 502 -18.41 -9.10 -2.53
N PHE A 503 -18.62 -8.57 -3.74
CA PHE A 503 -18.57 -7.12 -3.99
C PHE A 503 -19.67 -6.35 -3.23
N VAL A 504 -20.88 -6.93 -3.11
CA VAL A 504 -21.96 -6.39 -2.27
C VAL A 504 -21.56 -6.38 -0.81
N SER A 505 -21.03 -7.48 -0.26
CA SER A 505 -20.59 -7.51 1.15
C SER A 505 -19.53 -6.45 1.46
N LEU A 506 -18.57 -6.26 0.55
CA LEU A 506 -17.55 -5.21 0.63
C LEU A 506 -18.18 -3.80 0.60
N MET A 507 -19.12 -3.56 -0.31
CA MET A 507 -19.72 -2.23 -0.52
C MET A 507 -20.85 -1.85 0.45
N VAL A 508 -21.36 -2.78 1.27
CA VAL A 508 -22.35 -2.50 2.33
C VAL A 508 -21.82 -2.63 3.77
N SER A 509 -20.57 -3.05 3.96
CA SER A 509 -19.94 -3.10 5.29
C SER A 509 -19.48 -1.70 5.75
N GLN A 510 -19.52 -1.42 7.05
CA GLN A 510 -18.87 -0.24 7.64
C GLN A 510 -17.34 -0.37 7.59
N GLY A 511 -16.63 0.76 7.51
CA GLY A 511 -15.18 0.82 7.32
C GLY A 511 -14.79 1.25 5.90
N VAL A 512 -13.53 1.05 5.53
CA VAL A 512 -13.00 1.47 4.22
C VAL A 512 -12.87 0.25 3.31
N PRO A 513 -13.59 0.18 2.17
CA PRO A 513 -13.48 -0.96 1.25
C PRO A 513 -12.27 -0.82 0.32
N MET A 514 -11.51 -1.90 0.17
CA MET A 514 -10.45 -2.08 -0.81
C MET A 514 -10.76 -3.31 -1.67
N PHE A 515 -10.59 -3.19 -2.99
CA PHE A 515 -10.67 -4.29 -3.96
C PHE A 515 -9.44 -4.26 -4.87
N TYR A 516 -9.03 -5.42 -5.40
CA TYR A 516 -7.81 -5.52 -6.19
C TYR A 516 -8.03 -5.16 -7.67
N MET A 517 -6.95 -4.73 -8.33
CA MET A 517 -6.94 -4.35 -9.75
C MET A 517 -7.47 -5.50 -10.63
N GLY A 518 -8.57 -5.26 -11.33
CA GLY A 518 -9.19 -6.21 -12.25
C GLY A 518 -10.24 -7.12 -11.62
N ASP A 519 -10.42 -7.10 -10.29
CA ASP A 519 -11.58 -7.77 -9.66
C ASP A 519 -12.92 -7.20 -10.18
N GLU A 520 -12.94 -5.94 -10.65
CA GLU A 520 -14.15 -5.30 -11.14
C GLU A 520 -14.66 -5.84 -12.49
N TYR A 521 -13.78 -6.47 -13.29
CA TYR A 521 -14.17 -7.19 -14.51
C TYR A 521 -14.01 -8.71 -14.41
N GLY A 522 -13.39 -9.22 -13.33
CA GLY A 522 -13.20 -10.65 -13.11
C GLY A 522 -11.88 -11.20 -13.65
N HIS A 523 -10.78 -10.49 -13.41
CA HIS A 523 -9.43 -10.91 -13.78
C HIS A 523 -9.05 -12.27 -13.20
N THR A 524 -8.35 -13.09 -13.98
CA THR A 524 -7.91 -14.47 -13.67
C THR A 524 -6.39 -14.53 -13.63
N LYS A 525 -5.83 -15.22 -12.63
CA LYS A 525 -4.41 -15.59 -12.57
C LYS A 525 -4.22 -17.08 -12.93
N GLY A 526 -5.24 -17.72 -13.48
CA GLY A 526 -5.26 -19.15 -13.80
C GLY A 526 -5.17 -20.07 -12.57
N GLY A 527 -5.51 -19.57 -11.38
CA GLY A 527 -5.36 -20.28 -10.11
C GLY A 527 -3.98 -20.13 -9.48
N ASN A 528 -3.08 -19.30 -10.02
CA ASN A 528 -1.86 -18.90 -9.32
C ASN A 528 -2.20 -17.83 -8.27
N ASN A 529 -1.93 -18.12 -6.99
CA ASN A 529 -2.29 -17.24 -5.88
C ASN A 529 -1.11 -16.42 -5.33
N ASN A 530 0.02 -16.38 -6.05
CA ASN A 530 1.24 -15.69 -5.66
C ASN A 530 2.01 -15.26 -6.92
N THR A 531 1.45 -14.32 -7.69
CA THR A 531 2.00 -13.94 -9.00
C THR A 531 3.21 -13.00 -8.94
N TYR A 532 3.93 -12.93 -7.82
CA TYR A 532 5.03 -12.00 -7.56
C TYR A 532 6.15 -12.03 -8.62
N CYS A 533 6.38 -13.19 -9.24
CA CYS A 533 7.51 -13.41 -10.14
C CYS A 533 7.21 -13.24 -11.65
N HIS A 534 6.03 -12.73 -12.03
CA HIS A 534 5.49 -12.81 -13.40
C HIS A 534 5.28 -11.45 -14.10
N ASP A 535 6.13 -11.14 -15.07
CA ASP A 535 5.97 -9.99 -15.97
C ASP A 535 5.16 -10.36 -17.23
N HIS A 536 3.87 -10.68 -17.06
CA HIS A 536 2.96 -10.96 -18.19
C HIS A 536 1.47 -10.84 -17.80
N TYR A 537 0.60 -11.33 -18.68
CA TYR A 537 -0.86 -11.11 -18.68
C TYR A 537 -1.60 -11.55 -17.41
N VAL A 538 -1.00 -12.33 -16.51
CA VAL A 538 -1.57 -12.66 -15.19
C VAL A 538 -1.56 -11.50 -14.21
N ASN A 539 -0.66 -10.52 -14.40
CA ASN A 539 -0.59 -9.30 -13.59
C ASN A 539 -1.02 -8.04 -14.35
N TYR A 540 -1.04 -8.06 -15.69
CA TYR A 540 -1.44 -6.89 -16.49
C TYR A 540 -2.96 -6.67 -16.49
N PHE A 541 -3.39 -5.40 -16.41
CA PHE A 541 -4.80 -5.03 -16.58
C PHE A 541 -5.28 -5.38 -18.00
N ARG A 542 -6.35 -6.17 -18.08
CA ARG A 542 -6.89 -6.72 -19.34
C ARG A 542 -8.04 -5.87 -19.88
N TRP A 543 -7.69 -4.77 -20.55
CA TRP A 543 -8.66 -3.88 -21.21
C TRP A 543 -9.59 -4.65 -22.17
N ASP A 544 -9.06 -5.63 -22.90
CA ASP A 544 -9.82 -6.54 -23.77
C ASP A 544 -10.87 -7.36 -22.98
N LYS A 545 -10.50 -7.83 -21.78
CA LYS A 545 -11.41 -8.62 -20.92
C LYS A 545 -12.36 -7.77 -20.09
N LYS A 546 -12.03 -6.50 -19.83
CA LYS A 546 -12.95 -5.48 -19.30
C LYS A 546 -14.11 -5.25 -20.28
N GLU A 547 -13.83 -5.10 -21.57
CA GLU A 547 -14.86 -4.92 -22.59
C GLU A 547 -15.74 -6.17 -22.77
N GLU A 548 -15.15 -7.36 -22.82
CA GLU A 548 -15.89 -8.65 -22.84
C GLU A 548 -16.76 -8.87 -21.60
N SER A 549 -16.34 -8.36 -20.42
CA SER A 549 -16.99 -8.61 -19.12
C SER A 549 -17.74 -7.40 -18.54
N SER A 550 -18.20 -6.51 -19.42
CA SER A 550 -18.92 -5.27 -19.08
C SER A 550 -20.10 -5.45 -18.11
N ASP A 551 -20.77 -6.61 -18.12
CA ASP A 551 -21.74 -7.05 -17.09
C ASP A 551 -21.32 -6.73 -15.64
N LEU A 552 -20.09 -7.12 -15.28
CA LEU A 552 -19.59 -7.03 -13.91
C LEU A 552 -19.01 -5.64 -13.63
N GLN A 553 -18.31 -5.06 -14.60
CA GLN A 553 -17.75 -3.72 -14.47
C GLN A 553 -18.84 -2.65 -14.31
N ARG A 554 -19.99 -2.80 -15.00
CA ARG A 554 -21.21 -2.04 -14.72
C ARG A 554 -21.68 -2.22 -13.28
N PHE A 555 -21.86 -3.47 -12.83
CA PHE A 555 -22.34 -3.77 -11.47
C PHE A 555 -21.44 -3.16 -10.39
N CYS A 556 -20.12 -3.28 -10.54
CA CYS A 556 -19.14 -2.75 -9.61
C CYS A 556 -19.10 -1.21 -9.59
N SER A 557 -19.21 -0.55 -10.76
CA SER A 557 -19.36 0.91 -10.86
C SER A 557 -20.64 1.40 -10.14
N LEU A 558 -21.78 0.76 -10.42
CA LEU A 558 -23.07 1.12 -9.81
C LEU A 558 -23.08 0.90 -8.28
N MET A 559 -22.52 -0.22 -7.80
CA MET A 559 -22.36 -0.48 -6.36
C MET A 559 -21.44 0.55 -5.68
N THR A 560 -20.36 0.95 -6.33
CA THR A 560 -19.42 1.97 -5.79
C THR A 560 -20.09 3.35 -5.73
N LYS A 561 -20.85 3.71 -6.78
CA LYS A 561 -21.67 4.94 -6.82
C LYS A 561 -22.76 4.92 -5.74
N PHE A 562 -23.45 3.80 -5.56
CA PHE A 562 -24.49 3.61 -4.54
C PHE A 562 -23.92 3.78 -3.13
N ARG A 563 -22.78 3.15 -2.81
CA ARG A 563 -22.11 3.33 -1.51
C ARG A 563 -21.78 4.80 -1.24
N LYS A 564 -21.33 5.54 -2.25
CA LYS A 564 -21.05 6.99 -2.14
C LYS A 564 -22.29 7.87 -1.99
N GLN A 565 -23.48 7.37 -2.28
CA GLN A 565 -24.75 8.08 -2.09
C GLN A 565 -25.40 7.79 -0.73
N CYS A 566 -25.15 6.61 -0.15
CA CYS A 566 -25.71 6.17 1.12
C CYS A 566 -24.84 6.60 2.31
N GLU A 567 -25.29 7.59 3.06
CA GLU A 567 -24.59 8.06 4.27
C GLU A 567 -24.54 6.94 5.35
N SER A 568 -25.53 6.04 5.36
CA SER A 568 -25.57 4.88 6.27
C SER A 568 -24.47 3.84 6.05
N LEU A 569 -23.75 3.86 4.93
CA LEU A 569 -22.72 2.88 4.59
C LEU A 569 -21.28 3.38 4.84
N GLY A 570 -21.13 4.61 5.37
CA GLY A 570 -19.83 5.26 5.61
C GLY A 570 -19.74 5.92 7.00
N LEU A 571 -20.28 5.29 8.04
CA LEU A 571 -20.43 5.92 9.35
C LEU A 571 -19.08 6.23 10.04
N ALA A 572 -18.99 7.43 10.60
CA ALA A 572 -17.84 7.86 11.41
C ALA A 572 -17.70 7.10 12.75
N ASP A 573 -18.79 6.47 13.21
CA ASP A 573 -18.90 5.71 14.46
C ASP A 573 -19.66 4.40 14.23
N PHE A 574 -19.53 3.45 15.16
CA PHE A 574 -20.16 2.14 15.03
C PHE A 574 -21.71 2.25 15.01
N PRO A 575 -22.41 1.49 14.14
CA PRO A 575 -23.86 1.56 14.04
C PRO A 575 -24.53 1.11 15.34
N THR A 576 -25.52 1.88 15.80
CA THR A 576 -26.26 1.59 17.04
C THR A 576 -27.55 0.81 16.75
N ALA A 577 -28.08 0.15 17.78
CA ALA A 577 -29.33 -0.62 17.72
C ALA A 577 -30.60 0.21 17.45
N GLN A 578 -30.52 1.55 17.41
CA GLN A 578 -31.61 2.44 16.97
C GLN A 578 -31.55 2.74 15.46
N ARG A 579 -30.42 2.45 14.82
CA ARG A 579 -30.11 2.75 13.42
C ARG A 579 -30.07 1.49 12.55
N LEU A 580 -29.42 0.43 13.02
CA LEU A 580 -29.32 -0.86 12.33
C LEU A 580 -30.08 -1.94 13.12
N HIS A 581 -30.93 -2.70 12.43
CA HIS A 581 -31.69 -3.82 12.97
C HIS A 581 -31.38 -5.11 12.21
N TRP A 582 -31.21 -6.22 12.92
CA TRP A 582 -30.94 -7.54 12.32
C TRP A 582 -32.23 -8.33 12.07
N HIS A 583 -32.27 -9.06 10.95
CA HIS A 583 -33.40 -9.89 10.51
C HIS A 583 -32.91 -11.27 10.07
N GLY A 584 -33.82 -12.25 10.06
CA GLY A 584 -33.59 -13.55 9.44
C GLY A 584 -34.58 -13.77 8.31
N HIS A 585 -34.98 -15.03 8.09
CA HIS A 585 -36.11 -15.37 7.22
C HIS A 585 -37.43 -14.69 7.65
N GLN A 586 -37.51 -14.23 8.90
CA GLN A 586 -38.59 -13.38 9.42
C GLN A 586 -38.00 -12.07 10.01
N PRO A 587 -38.74 -10.95 9.95
CA PRO A 587 -38.31 -9.67 10.53
C PRO A 587 -37.99 -9.78 12.02
N GLY A 588 -36.90 -9.13 12.45
CA GLY A 588 -36.47 -9.08 13.85
C GLY A 588 -36.05 -10.43 14.46
N LYS A 589 -35.92 -11.50 13.66
CA LYS A 589 -35.52 -12.84 14.09
C LYS A 589 -34.28 -13.34 13.33
N PRO A 590 -33.10 -12.74 13.53
CA PRO A 590 -31.86 -13.22 12.92
C PRO A 590 -31.50 -14.61 13.45
N ASP A 591 -30.78 -15.38 12.62
CA ASP A 591 -30.27 -16.71 12.96
C ASP A 591 -28.76 -16.66 13.14
N TRP A 592 -28.32 -16.81 14.39
CA TRP A 592 -26.91 -16.88 14.79
C TRP A 592 -26.47 -18.31 15.16
N SER A 593 -27.24 -19.33 14.78
CA SER A 593 -26.84 -20.73 14.96
C SER A 593 -25.60 -21.08 14.13
N GLU A 594 -24.88 -22.11 14.56
CA GLU A 594 -23.74 -22.66 13.81
C GLU A 594 -24.13 -23.06 12.38
N THR A 595 -25.34 -23.61 12.20
CA THR A 595 -25.91 -23.98 10.89
C THR A 595 -26.47 -22.81 10.08
N SER A 596 -26.43 -21.58 10.57
CA SER A 596 -26.98 -20.41 9.87
C SER A 596 -26.27 -20.18 8.52
N ARG A 597 -27.06 -19.76 7.54
CA ARG A 597 -26.63 -19.39 6.17
C ARG A 597 -27.26 -18.09 5.67
N PHE A 598 -27.89 -17.36 6.58
CA PHE A 598 -28.69 -16.20 6.21
C PHE A 598 -28.43 -15.05 7.19
N VAL A 599 -28.00 -13.91 6.67
CA VAL A 599 -27.80 -12.67 7.44
C VAL A 599 -28.45 -11.53 6.68
N ALA A 600 -29.34 -10.81 7.36
CA ALA A 600 -29.98 -9.61 6.82
C ALA A 600 -30.03 -8.50 7.87
N PHE A 601 -29.97 -7.26 7.41
CA PHE A 601 -30.18 -6.08 8.23
C PHE A 601 -31.01 -5.04 7.49
N SER A 602 -31.71 -4.20 8.26
CA SER A 602 -32.15 -2.89 7.76
C SER A 602 -31.38 -1.79 8.47
N THR A 603 -31.06 -0.71 7.76
CA THR A 603 -30.40 0.46 8.35
C THR A 603 -31.02 1.75 7.83
N LYS A 604 -31.20 2.73 8.72
CA LYS A 604 -31.68 4.06 8.37
C LYS A 604 -30.57 4.88 7.70
N ASP A 605 -30.96 5.69 6.72
CA ASP A 605 -30.07 6.48 5.88
C ASP A 605 -30.68 7.88 5.66
N GLU A 606 -29.90 8.95 5.83
CA GLU A 606 -30.44 10.31 5.71
C GLU A 606 -30.71 10.74 4.25
N THR A 607 -30.17 10.04 3.25
CA THR A 607 -30.39 10.31 1.82
C THR A 607 -31.32 9.29 1.16
N LYS A 608 -31.34 8.04 1.66
CA LYS A 608 -32.14 6.92 1.13
C LYS A 608 -33.28 6.44 2.04
N GLY A 609 -33.49 7.06 3.21
CA GLY A 609 -34.57 6.73 4.15
C GLY A 609 -34.27 5.48 4.98
N GLU A 610 -34.54 4.30 4.42
CA GLU A 610 -34.13 3.02 5.01
C GLU A 610 -33.75 2.05 3.88
N ILE A 611 -32.65 1.32 4.07
CA ILE A 611 -32.23 0.25 3.14
C ILE A 611 -32.31 -1.11 3.85
N TYR A 612 -32.72 -2.15 3.13
CA TYR A 612 -32.72 -3.54 3.59
C TYR A 612 -31.75 -4.34 2.75
N VAL A 613 -30.82 -5.03 3.41
CA VAL A 613 -29.77 -5.83 2.78
C VAL A 613 -29.85 -7.25 3.31
N ALA A 614 -29.81 -8.25 2.43
CA ALA A 614 -29.82 -9.66 2.82
C ALA A 614 -28.86 -10.52 1.98
N PHE A 615 -28.21 -11.47 2.65
CA PHE A 615 -27.30 -12.45 2.07
C PHE A 615 -27.83 -13.86 2.33
N ASN A 616 -28.16 -14.59 1.27
CA ASN A 616 -28.45 -16.03 1.33
C ASN A 616 -27.23 -16.81 0.84
N ALA A 617 -26.41 -17.30 1.77
CA ALA A 617 -25.28 -18.19 1.52
C ALA A 617 -25.68 -19.69 1.54
N SER A 618 -26.98 -19.99 1.48
CA SER A 618 -27.49 -21.37 1.40
C SER A 618 -27.46 -21.89 -0.04
N HIS A 619 -27.31 -23.22 -0.15
CA HIS A 619 -27.53 -23.95 -1.40
C HIS A 619 -29.01 -24.03 -1.80
N LEU A 620 -29.93 -23.69 -0.89
CA LEU A 620 -31.37 -23.60 -1.12
C LEU A 620 -31.82 -22.15 -1.39
N PRO A 621 -32.81 -21.91 -2.27
CA PRO A 621 -33.50 -20.63 -2.35
C PRO A 621 -34.37 -20.41 -1.11
N ALA A 622 -34.70 -19.15 -0.83
CA ALA A 622 -35.47 -18.75 0.35
C ALA A 622 -36.51 -17.68 -0.01
N VAL A 623 -37.66 -17.68 0.67
CA VAL A 623 -38.58 -16.53 0.68
C VAL A 623 -38.41 -15.84 2.02
N VAL A 624 -38.04 -14.56 2.01
CA VAL A 624 -37.75 -13.78 3.21
C VAL A 624 -38.88 -12.83 3.51
N GLY A 625 -39.27 -12.72 4.78
CA GLY A 625 -40.20 -11.70 5.26
C GLY A 625 -39.49 -10.37 5.45
N LEU A 626 -39.98 -9.32 4.79
CA LEU A 626 -39.48 -7.96 4.89
C LEU A 626 -40.11 -7.24 6.10
N PRO A 627 -39.38 -6.31 6.75
CA PRO A 627 -39.91 -5.59 7.90
C PRO A 627 -40.95 -4.55 7.44
N GLU A 628 -42.19 -4.70 7.93
CA GLU A 628 -43.31 -3.81 7.60
C GLU A 628 -43.07 -2.36 8.03
N ARG A 629 -43.50 -1.40 7.20
CA ARG A 629 -43.37 0.04 7.40
C ARG A 629 -44.68 0.71 6.94
N PRO A 630 -45.59 1.11 7.84
CA PRO A 630 -46.89 1.66 7.43
C PRO A 630 -46.75 2.92 6.56
N GLY A 631 -47.29 2.88 5.34
CA GLY A 631 -47.20 3.96 4.35
C GLY A 631 -45.93 3.94 3.47
N TYR A 632 -45.19 2.82 3.48
CA TYR A 632 -43.99 2.62 2.67
C TYR A 632 -43.89 1.19 2.14
N ARG A 633 -43.40 1.06 0.89
CA ARG A 633 -43.05 -0.21 0.25
C ARG A 633 -41.53 -0.37 0.09
N TRP A 634 -41.08 -1.62 0.06
CA TRP A 634 -39.71 -1.96 -0.33
C TRP A 634 -39.63 -2.08 -1.86
N GLU A 635 -38.78 -1.29 -2.52
CA GLU A 635 -38.45 -1.46 -3.94
C GLU A 635 -37.09 -2.16 -4.14
N PRO A 636 -36.96 -3.10 -5.09
CA PRO A 636 -35.69 -3.76 -5.35
C PRO A 636 -34.71 -2.85 -6.09
N LEU A 637 -33.49 -2.77 -5.59
CA LEU A 637 -32.37 -2.08 -6.25
C LEU A 637 -31.32 -3.08 -6.76
N VAL A 638 -30.98 -4.10 -5.97
CA VAL A 638 -29.95 -5.10 -6.31
C VAL A 638 -30.48 -6.50 -6.05
N ASP A 639 -30.29 -7.42 -7.00
CA ASP A 639 -30.49 -8.85 -6.78
C ASP A 639 -29.49 -9.64 -7.64
N THR A 640 -28.45 -10.18 -6.99
CA THR A 640 -27.39 -10.94 -7.68
C THR A 640 -27.88 -12.28 -8.26
N GLY A 641 -29.11 -12.70 -7.93
CA GLY A 641 -29.82 -13.82 -8.53
C GLY A 641 -30.32 -13.57 -9.96
N LYS A 642 -30.36 -12.31 -10.42
CA LYS A 642 -30.81 -11.94 -11.79
C LYS A 642 -29.63 -11.85 -12.77
N PRO A 643 -29.88 -12.02 -14.08
CA PRO A 643 -28.90 -11.66 -15.11
C PRO A 643 -28.76 -10.13 -15.23
N ALA A 644 -27.59 -9.66 -15.63
CA ALA A 644 -27.41 -8.27 -16.06
C ALA A 644 -28.35 -7.94 -17.25
N PRO A 645 -28.85 -6.69 -17.36
CA PRO A 645 -28.61 -5.56 -16.46
C PRO A 645 -29.51 -5.55 -15.21
N TYR A 646 -30.46 -6.48 -15.09
CA TYR A 646 -31.45 -6.55 -13.99
C TYR A 646 -30.87 -7.01 -12.64
N ASP A 647 -29.56 -7.24 -12.57
CA ASP A 647 -28.81 -7.48 -11.33
C ASP A 647 -28.67 -6.20 -10.48
N PHE A 648 -28.77 -5.03 -11.11
CA PHE A 648 -28.86 -3.72 -10.48
C PHE A 648 -29.90 -2.87 -11.24
N LEU A 649 -31.02 -2.53 -10.61
CA LEU A 649 -32.16 -1.85 -11.23
C LEU A 649 -32.00 -0.32 -11.21
N THR A 650 -31.35 0.23 -12.24
CA THR A 650 -31.23 1.68 -12.45
C THR A 650 -32.44 2.26 -13.21
N ASP A 651 -32.69 3.56 -13.03
CA ASP A 651 -33.87 4.26 -13.57
C ASP A 651 -33.88 4.37 -15.11
N ASP A 652 -32.70 4.22 -15.74
CA ASP A 652 -32.50 4.22 -17.18
C ASP A 652 -32.71 2.86 -17.84
N LEU A 653 -33.01 1.79 -17.08
CA LEU A 653 -33.22 0.47 -17.66
C LEU A 653 -34.52 0.40 -18.49
N PRO A 654 -34.47 -0.16 -19.72
CA PRO A 654 -35.68 -0.54 -20.42
C PRO A 654 -36.47 -1.53 -19.57
N ASP A 655 -37.79 -1.37 -19.57
CA ASP A 655 -38.73 -2.23 -18.85
C ASP A 655 -38.51 -2.34 -17.31
N ARG A 656 -37.82 -1.39 -16.64
CA ARG A 656 -37.72 -1.32 -15.16
C ARG A 656 -39.08 -1.53 -14.50
N ALA A 657 -40.12 -0.83 -15.00
CA ALA A 657 -41.48 -0.94 -14.47
C ALA A 657 -42.05 -2.37 -14.57
N HIS A 658 -41.76 -3.10 -15.65
CA HIS A 658 -42.18 -4.50 -15.81
C HIS A 658 -41.36 -5.42 -14.88
N ALA A 659 -40.04 -5.21 -14.79
CA ALA A 659 -39.16 -5.97 -13.90
C ALA A 659 -39.58 -5.82 -12.42
N VAL A 660 -39.91 -4.60 -11.97
CA VAL A 660 -40.44 -4.34 -10.62
C VAL A 660 -41.85 -4.94 -10.47
N HIS A 661 -42.72 -4.82 -11.47
CA HIS A 661 -44.07 -5.39 -11.42
C HIS A 661 -44.08 -6.91 -11.23
N LEU A 662 -43.11 -7.66 -11.78
CA LEU A 662 -42.95 -9.09 -11.53
C LEU A 662 -42.73 -9.45 -10.05
N PHE A 663 -42.24 -8.53 -9.23
CA PHE A 663 -42.11 -8.70 -7.77
C PHE A 663 -43.29 -8.12 -6.97
N SER A 664 -44.16 -7.30 -7.58
CA SER A 664 -45.22 -6.57 -6.87
C SER A 664 -46.10 -7.45 -5.99
N HIS A 665 -46.50 -8.64 -6.45
CA HIS A 665 -47.28 -9.59 -5.63
C HIS A 665 -46.54 -10.06 -4.36
N PHE A 666 -45.22 -10.22 -4.41
CA PHE A 666 -44.41 -10.55 -3.23
C PHE A 666 -44.21 -9.33 -2.33
N LEU A 667 -43.86 -8.17 -2.92
CA LEU A 667 -43.59 -6.93 -2.19
C LEU A 667 -44.84 -6.40 -1.45
N ASN A 668 -46.01 -6.45 -2.10
CA ASN A 668 -47.31 -6.13 -1.49
C ASN A 668 -47.69 -7.10 -0.35
N SER A 669 -47.00 -8.24 -0.24
CA SER A 669 -47.15 -9.21 0.85
C SER A 669 -46.03 -9.08 1.91
N ASN A 670 -45.15 -8.08 1.80
CA ASN A 670 -43.89 -7.96 2.54
C ASN A 670 -43.01 -9.23 2.46
N LEU A 671 -42.90 -9.81 1.26
CA LEU A 671 -42.04 -10.97 0.96
C LEU A 671 -41.03 -10.66 -0.15
N TYR A 672 -39.90 -11.36 -0.16
CA TYR A 672 -39.00 -11.38 -1.32
C TYR A 672 -38.45 -12.80 -1.63
N PRO A 673 -38.49 -13.29 -2.88
CA PRO A 673 -37.93 -14.59 -3.27
C PRO A 673 -36.44 -14.48 -3.65
N MET A 674 -35.55 -14.90 -2.75
CA MET A 674 -34.10 -14.98 -2.97
C MET A 674 -33.68 -16.34 -3.55
N LEU A 675 -32.69 -16.32 -4.45
CA LEU A 675 -32.08 -17.52 -5.02
C LEU A 675 -31.06 -18.13 -4.02
N SER A 676 -30.60 -19.37 -4.25
CA SER A 676 -29.44 -19.90 -3.55
C SER A 676 -28.17 -19.15 -3.95
N TYR A 677 -27.27 -18.89 -2.99
CA TYR A 677 -26.06 -18.08 -3.19
C TYR A 677 -26.38 -16.75 -3.90
N SER A 678 -27.19 -15.90 -3.26
CA SER A 678 -27.53 -14.56 -3.76
C SER A 678 -27.62 -13.52 -2.65
N SER A 679 -27.47 -12.26 -3.03
CA SER A 679 -27.56 -11.09 -2.15
C SER A 679 -28.54 -10.09 -2.75
N ILE A 680 -29.31 -9.39 -1.91
CA ILE A 680 -30.25 -8.35 -2.34
C ILE A 680 -30.04 -7.04 -1.57
N ILE A 681 -30.37 -5.92 -2.23
CA ILE A 681 -30.55 -4.61 -1.60
C ILE A 681 -31.90 -4.07 -2.06
N LEU A 682 -32.73 -3.66 -1.09
CA LEU A 682 -34.02 -3.00 -1.30
C LEU A 682 -33.97 -1.60 -0.66
N GLU A 683 -34.61 -0.61 -1.29
CA GLU A 683 -34.80 0.74 -0.75
C GLU A 683 -36.24 0.91 -0.27
N LEU A 684 -36.45 1.64 0.84
CA LEU A 684 -37.77 1.97 1.34
C LEU A 684 -38.30 3.23 0.64
N GLN A 685 -39.36 3.07 -0.14
CA GLN A 685 -40.04 4.16 -0.86
C GLN A 685 -41.45 4.39 -0.26
N PRO A 686 -42.00 5.61 -0.30
CA PRO A 686 -43.39 5.85 0.10
C PRO A 686 -44.38 5.01 -0.72
N ASP A 687 -45.55 4.71 -0.14
CA ASP A 687 -46.69 4.23 -0.91
C ASP A 687 -47.32 5.39 -1.71
N ASP A 688 -47.60 5.15 -3.00
CA ASP A 688 -48.26 6.08 -3.94
C ASP A 688 -49.80 5.97 -3.87
#